data_AF-A0A914YTX4-F1
#
_entry.id   AF-A0A914YTX4-F1
#
_cell.length_a   1.000
_cell.length_b   1.000
_cell.length_c   1.000
_cell.angle_alpha   90.00
_cell.angle_beta   90.00
_cell.angle_gamma   90.00
#
_symmetry.space_group_name_H-M   'P 1'
#
loop_
_entity.id
_entity.type
_entity.pdbx_description
1 polymer ?
#
loop_
_entity_poly.entity_id
_entity_poly.type
_entity_poly.pdbx_seq_one_letter_code
_entity_poly.pdbx_strand_id
1 'polypeptide(L)'
;MYEKSCDCPDYTTGYHCENILSCDNDNKCGPNAECYVIHHKKICQCLPGYTGSPDTPEGCTLRTKKASLVTDPHYTTFDGTIFDYMGTCPYYVMKACDPTVDFSIISSSWLLPGETKYKTYTKDMTFKTQGHEFRVDNYLKYYVDGVVQTLASTNYWPDSLDPKIIATKPGDTVTITDTVTNAVITFSQAATSNPYALTVDVPLTPFFFGHNVMCGLFGSIDDNCFNDIAAANGTVYQTSNCTFPFGYVNATVASFADTWVTNSTVDNCIEGAVIGNITDNCNITVAQAQCGLIAQAIDGKGPFGACQAMGHDVVDKLYHDCTFDICHNGTQCGSLDIFAKLCQQSLPLANIDNWRTTTFCPYQCPPYSKYSMNTPTCQDSCSDPHFSNSNTCAYQEGCKCDVGYYFDSNSDVDGYNSVCIPLEECGCVDDKGNYHSPDSQWLDINCTVASKCVKGQLSSEVVECSISGKCIIDAGNPTCECNSGYTGSGFNCTDINECNDTTVCNADLHQGVCINLPGTYKCSCLAPFDGPQCTDYLPSRHCADIQIFHGLNESGTYNVSIGADYTLGLMNEQLNWTLVYCDMTSLDGGWTLMTHGNITAGKTYLQYINGFGDPTIQQVWLGLKNINAMTRDPTSLRVIIESCPHDSIPIQDCTYNSFHVTDNTNKYAVFINSTCQSNTDNSTIKGWITWDPTQLGPAFVNYDMDDVNGCSDMYYNSGWWYHNTSRSNKCGFANLNALHFNCQDDNSQFVGSYLTWHNFPVKDAHMYLRPSGYPNYDSHYSA
;
A
#
# COMPACT_ATOMS: atom_id res chain seq x y z
N MET A 1 6.68 -7.17 77.08
CA MET A 1 7.63 -6.96 75.96
C MET A 1 6.85 -7.33 74.71
N TYR A 2 6.50 -6.35 73.89
CA TYR A 2 5.98 -6.65 72.55
C TYR A 2 7.22 -6.81 71.67
N GLU A 3 7.54 -8.04 71.29
CA GLU A 3 8.56 -8.29 70.29
C GLU A 3 8.09 -7.67 68.97
N LYS A 4 8.92 -6.79 68.41
CA LYS A 4 8.66 -6.19 67.10
C LYS A 4 8.93 -7.27 66.04
N SER A 5 7.88 -7.63 65.29
CA SER A 5 8.00 -8.30 64.00
C SER A 5 8.97 -7.53 63.11
N CYS A 6 9.87 -8.24 62.43
CA CYS A 6 10.69 -7.64 61.37
C CYS A 6 9.80 -7.21 60.20
N ASP A 7 10.13 -6.09 59.57
CA ASP A 7 9.54 -5.68 58.29
C ASP A 7 10.35 -6.36 57.19
N CYS A 8 9.81 -7.46 56.65
CA CYS A 8 10.52 -8.32 55.72
C CYS A 8 10.44 -7.77 54.29
N PRO A 9 11.43 -8.06 53.42
CA PRO A 9 11.24 -7.91 51.97
C PRO A 9 10.15 -8.85 51.44
N ASP A 10 9.44 -8.44 50.37
CA ASP A 10 8.32 -9.20 49.78
C ASP A 10 8.69 -10.64 49.39
N TYR A 11 9.96 -10.90 49.07
CA TYR A 11 10.48 -12.23 48.73
C TYR A 11 10.82 -13.10 49.95
N THR A 12 10.40 -12.73 51.16
CA THR A 12 10.64 -13.51 52.37
C THR A 12 9.41 -13.61 53.28
N THR A 13 9.28 -14.70 54.01
CA THR A 13 8.26 -14.97 55.04
C THR A 13 8.88 -15.56 56.30
N GLY A 14 8.12 -15.66 57.39
CA GLY A 14 8.62 -16.14 58.69
C GLY A 14 8.82 -15.01 59.70
N TYR A 15 9.07 -15.37 60.96
CA TYR A 15 9.15 -14.39 62.05
C TYR A 15 10.44 -13.54 62.01
N HIS A 16 11.48 -14.08 61.38
CA HIS A 16 12.79 -13.48 61.15
C HIS A 16 13.14 -13.39 59.66
N CYS A 17 12.15 -13.39 58.77
CA CYS A 17 12.32 -13.37 57.30
C CYS A 17 13.15 -14.56 56.77
N GLU A 18 13.09 -15.70 57.43
CA GLU A 18 13.95 -16.87 57.18
C GLU A 18 13.54 -17.70 55.95
N ASN A 19 12.30 -17.58 55.48
CA ASN A 19 11.79 -18.37 54.37
C ASN A 19 11.78 -17.53 53.09
N ILE A 20 12.65 -17.84 52.14
CA ILE A 20 12.71 -17.15 50.85
C ILE A 20 11.61 -17.68 49.92
N LEU A 21 10.84 -16.76 49.32
CA LEU A 21 9.89 -17.03 48.25
C LEU A 21 10.59 -16.77 46.91
N SER A 22 10.63 -17.78 46.05
CA SER A 22 11.19 -17.66 44.70
C SER A 22 10.33 -18.34 43.65
N CYS A 23 10.38 -17.80 42.45
CA CYS A 23 9.78 -18.37 41.24
C CYS A 23 10.85 -19.21 40.50
N ASP A 24 11.37 -20.25 41.17
CA ASP A 24 12.40 -21.13 40.62
C ASP A 24 11.80 -22.43 40.05
N ASN A 25 12.65 -23.30 39.49
CA ASN A 25 12.24 -24.54 38.80
C ASN A 25 11.34 -25.48 39.61
N ASP A 26 11.48 -25.53 40.93
CA ASP A 26 10.68 -26.39 41.82
C ASP A 26 9.34 -25.74 42.26
N ASN A 27 9.11 -24.45 41.95
CA ASN A 27 7.96 -23.66 42.36
C ASN A 27 7.31 -22.91 41.19
N LYS A 28 7.31 -23.47 39.99
CA LYS A 28 6.70 -22.87 38.79
C LYS A 28 5.18 -22.75 38.90
N CYS A 29 4.62 -21.81 38.16
CA CYS A 29 3.18 -21.78 37.88
C CYS A 29 2.83 -22.84 36.83
N GLY A 30 1.56 -23.14 36.68
CA GLY A 30 1.07 -23.96 35.58
C GLY A 30 1.44 -23.36 34.21
N PRO A 31 1.30 -24.14 33.13
CA PRO A 31 1.56 -23.66 31.77
C PRO A 31 0.75 -22.39 31.45
N ASN A 32 1.34 -21.49 30.65
CA ASN A 32 0.79 -20.19 30.25
C ASN A 32 0.43 -19.24 31.40
N ALA A 33 1.14 -19.35 32.53
CA ALA A 33 1.03 -18.44 33.65
C ALA A 33 2.40 -17.88 34.07
N GLU A 34 2.42 -16.61 34.44
CA GLU A 34 3.59 -15.94 35.02
C GLU A 34 3.54 -15.98 36.55
N CYS A 35 4.73 -16.10 37.13
CA CYS A 35 4.93 -16.18 38.57
C CYS A 35 5.43 -14.86 39.11
N TYR A 36 4.75 -14.35 40.13
CA TYR A 36 5.09 -13.12 40.83
C TYR A 36 5.22 -13.37 42.33
N VAL A 37 6.12 -12.63 42.98
CA VAL A 37 6.24 -12.62 44.44
C VAL A 37 5.91 -11.22 44.94
N ILE A 38 4.70 -11.06 45.50
CA ILE A 38 4.19 -9.78 46.01
C ILE A 38 3.42 -10.01 47.32
N HIS A 39 3.49 -9.06 48.25
CA HIS A 39 2.82 -9.12 49.55
C HIS A 39 3.14 -10.40 50.35
N HIS A 40 4.41 -10.81 50.39
CA HIS A 40 4.86 -12.02 51.08
C HIS A 40 4.16 -13.31 50.61
N LYS A 41 3.70 -13.35 49.36
CA LYS A 41 3.06 -14.54 48.75
C LYS A 41 3.54 -14.74 47.31
N LYS A 42 3.60 -16.02 46.92
CA LYS A 42 3.65 -16.42 45.51
C LYS A 42 2.25 -16.25 44.90
N ILE A 43 2.17 -15.63 43.73
CA ILE A 43 0.96 -15.48 42.95
C ILE A 43 1.24 -15.91 41.52
N CYS A 44 0.41 -16.80 40.99
CA CYS A 44 0.42 -17.17 39.58
C CYS A 44 -0.71 -16.43 38.85
N GLN A 45 -0.39 -15.82 37.71
CA GLN A 45 -1.35 -15.12 36.88
C GLN A 45 -1.27 -15.62 35.44
N CYS A 46 -2.41 -15.95 34.84
CA CYS A 46 -2.46 -16.33 33.43
C CYS A 46 -1.90 -15.20 32.55
N LEU A 47 -1.16 -15.58 31.51
CA LEU A 47 -0.71 -14.65 30.48
C LEU A 47 -1.92 -13.92 29.84
N PRO A 48 -1.74 -12.69 29.32
CA PRO A 48 -2.79 -12.00 28.56
C PRO A 48 -3.39 -12.90 27.48
N GLY A 49 -4.73 -13.00 27.46
CA GLY A 49 -5.45 -13.89 26.54
C GLY A 49 -5.68 -15.30 27.07
N TYR A 50 -5.21 -15.67 28.26
CA TYR A 50 -5.43 -17.00 28.85
C TYR A 50 -6.29 -16.92 30.13
N THR A 51 -7.05 -17.98 30.41
CA THR A 51 -7.84 -18.17 31.65
C THR A 51 -7.69 -19.58 32.17
N GLY A 52 -7.93 -19.80 33.46
CA GLY A 52 -7.91 -21.14 34.04
C GLY A 52 -7.41 -21.09 35.46
N SER A 53 -6.74 -22.16 35.87
CA SER A 53 -6.17 -22.30 37.22
C SER A 53 -4.65 -22.20 37.12
N PRO A 54 -4.06 -20.99 37.21
CA PRO A 54 -2.64 -20.76 36.99
C PRO A 54 -1.72 -21.47 38.01
N ASP A 55 -2.28 -21.96 39.12
CA ASP A 55 -1.58 -22.69 40.17
C ASP A 55 -1.60 -24.22 40.02
N THR A 56 -2.34 -24.77 39.04
CA THR A 56 -2.49 -26.21 38.86
C THR A 56 -1.69 -26.75 37.68
N PRO A 57 -1.44 -28.07 37.58
CA PRO A 57 -0.77 -28.67 36.44
C PRO A 57 -1.48 -28.42 35.11
N GLU A 58 -2.80 -28.23 35.12
CA GLU A 58 -3.61 -27.89 33.95
C GLU A 58 -3.35 -26.46 33.46
N GLY A 59 -2.96 -25.55 34.35
CA GLY A 59 -2.55 -24.18 34.02
C GLY A 59 -3.66 -23.32 33.42
N CYS A 60 -3.26 -22.45 32.49
CA CYS A 60 -4.17 -21.54 31.80
C CYS A 60 -4.36 -21.96 30.34
N THR A 61 -5.62 -21.96 29.91
CA THR A 61 -6.05 -22.23 28.54
C THR A 61 -6.30 -20.93 27.79
N LEU A 62 -5.97 -20.93 26.50
CA LEU A 62 -6.17 -19.78 25.63
C LEU A 62 -7.66 -19.45 25.53
N ARG A 63 -8.01 -18.19 25.79
CA ARG A 63 -9.34 -17.66 25.49
C ARG A 63 -9.37 -17.28 24.04
N THR A 64 -10.47 -17.61 23.39
CA THR A 64 -10.67 -17.26 21.99
C THR A 64 -12.01 -16.58 21.78
N LYS A 65 -12.13 -15.90 20.64
CA LYS A 65 -13.38 -15.35 20.12
C LYS A 65 -13.58 -15.84 18.70
N LYS A 66 -14.86 -16.01 18.35
CA LYS A 66 -15.27 -16.56 17.07
C LYS A 66 -16.13 -15.55 16.31
N ALA A 67 -15.84 -15.41 15.03
CA ALA A 67 -16.69 -14.76 14.05
C ALA A 67 -17.11 -15.76 12.97
N SER A 68 -18.21 -15.50 12.28
CA SER A 68 -18.72 -16.42 11.26
C SER A 68 -19.45 -15.72 10.12
N LEU A 69 -19.31 -16.33 8.93
CA LEU A 69 -20.15 -16.10 7.76
C LEU A 69 -20.85 -17.43 7.46
N VAL A 70 -22.15 -17.49 7.76
CA VAL A 70 -22.96 -18.70 7.66
C VAL A 70 -23.97 -18.52 6.54
N THR A 71 -23.96 -19.47 5.60
CA THR A 71 -24.93 -19.62 4.51
C THR A 71 -25.16 -18.43 3.57
N ASP A 72 -24.38 -17.33 3.68
CA ASP A 72 -24.46 -16.06 2.93
C ASP A 72 -25.92 -15.61 2.68
N PRO A 73 -26.44 -14.66 3.47
CA PRO A 73 -25.70 -13.45 3.88
C PRO A 73 -25.36 -13.30 5.35
N HIS A 74 -25.44 -14.35 6.18
CA HIS A 74 -25.48 -14.16 7.63
C HIS A 74 -24.08 -14.01 8.26
N TYR A 75 -23.75 -12.80 8.74
CA TYR A 75 -22.52 -12.50 9.45
C TYR A 75 -22.74 -12.45 10.97
N THR A 76 -21.74 -12.91 11.71
CA THR A 76 -21.57 -12.70 13.16
C THR A 76 -20.16 -12.19 13.40
N THR A 77 -20.02 -11.01 13.98
CA THR A 77 -18.71 -10.42 14.33
C THR A 77 -18.13 -11.05 15.60
N PHE A 78 -16.86 -10.77 15.90
CA PHE A 78 -16.21 -11.28 17.10
C PHE A 78 -16.85 -10.78 18.41
N ASP A 79 -17.42 -9.58 18.39
CA ASP A 79 -18.08 -8.98 19.56
C ASP A 79 -19.61 -9.24 19.58
N GLY A 80 -20.12 -10.02 18.62
CA GLY A 80 -21.47 -10.56 18.64
C GLY A 80 -22.50 -9.77 17.83
N THR A 81 -22.06 -8.80 17.02
CA THR A 81 -22.94 -8.09 16.09
C THR A 81 -23.42 -9.00 14.97
N ILE A 82 -24.73 -8.99 14.71
CA ILE A 82 -25.38 -9.80 13.68
C ILE A 82 -25.92 -8.91 12.57
N PHE A 83 -25.57 -9.22 11.32
CA PHE A 83 -26.06 -8.51 10.14
C PHE A 83 -26.07 -9.38 8.88
N ASP A 84 -26.87 -8.98 7.89
CA ASP A 84 -26.95 -9.62 6.59
C ASP A 84 -26.32 -8.75 5.49
N TYR A 85 -25.38 -9.30 4.73
CA TYR A 85 -24.76 -8.63 3.58
C TYR A 85 -24.60 -9.56 2.37
N MET A 86 -25.04 -9.11 1.18
CA MET A 86 -25.10 -9.92 -0.06
C MET A 86 -24.23 -9.33 -1.19
N GLY A 87 -22.91 -9.26 -1.00
CA GLY A 87 -21.98 -8.85 -2.05
C GLY A 87 -21.36 -10.04 -2.77
N THR A 88 -21.02 -9.91 -4.07
CA THR A 88 -20.32 -10.98 -4.82
C THR A 88 -18.86 -10.68 -5.11
N CYS A 89 -18.37 -9.52 -4.70
CA CYS A 89 -16.95 -9.20 -4.80
C CYS A 89 -16.13 -9.99 -3.76
N PRO A 90 -14.80 -10.07 -3.91
CA PRO A 90 -13.93 -10.49 -2.82
C PRO A 90 -13.85 -9.39 -1.75
N TYR A 91 -14.17 -9.73 -0.50
CA TYR A 91 -14.17 -8.80 0.64
C TYR A 91 -13.19 -9.25 1.72
N TYR A 92 -12.54 -8.28 2.37
CA TYR A 92 -11.82 -8.52 3.62
C TYR A 92 -12.82 -8.79 4.74
N VAL A 93 -13.02 -10.06 5.09
CA VAL A 93 -13.78 -10.42 6.30
C VAL A 93 -12.98 -10.11 7.55
N MET A 94 -11.65 -10.21 7.47
CA MET A 94 -10.72 -9.82 8.52
C MET A 94 -9.37 -9.43 7.91
N LYS A 95 -8.70 -8.42 8.45
CA LYS A 95 -7.32 -8.07 8.15
C LYS A 95 -6.70 -7.27 9.30
N ALA A 96 -5.39 -7.23 9.36
CA ALA A 96 -4.72 -6.26 10.22
C ALA A 96 -5.07 -4.83 9.75
N CYS A 97 -5.37 -3.93 10.71
CA CYS A 97 -5.62 -2.53 10.40
C CYS A 97 -4.33 -1.80 9.98
N ASP A 98 -3.19 -2.21 10.56
CA ASP A 98 -1.86 -1.75 10.15
C ASP A 98 -1.46 -2.45 8.83
N PRO A 99 -1.26 -1.73 7.71
CA PRO A 99 -0.93 -2.32 6.42
C PRO A 99 0.46 -2.97 6.37
N THR A 100 1.31 -2.77 7.39
CA THR A 100 2.63 -3.43 7.49
C THR A 100 2.56 -4.83 8.08
N VAL A 101 1.43 -5.21 8.68
CA VAL A 101 1.21 -6.53 9.27
C VAL A 101 0.56 -7.45 8.24
N ASP A 102 1.25 -8.55 7.92
CA ASP A 102 0.77 -9.53 6.96
C ASP A 102 -0.19 -10.55 7.61
N PHE A 103 -1.47 -10.16 7.69
CA PHE A 103 -2.56 -11.03 8.12
C PHE A 103 -3.87 -10.58 7.46
N SER A 104 -4.49 -11.43 6.64
CA SER A 104 -5.83 -11.17 6.11
C SER A 104 -6.60 -12.43 5.75
N ILE A 105 -7.92 -12.37 5.87
CA ILE A 105 -8.88 -13.39 5.45
C ILE A 105 -9.86 -12.70 4.50
N ILE A 106 -9.96 -13.26 3.30
CA ILE A 106 -10.79 -12.77 2.22
C ILE A 106 -11.84 -13.84 1.93
N SER A 107 -13.09 -13.42 1.73
CA SER A 107 -14.17 -14.30 1.27
C SER A 107 -14.77 -13.73 0.00
N SER A 108 -15.13 -14.60 -0.94
CA SER A 108 -15.88 -14.21 -2.13
C SER A 108 -17.15 -15.04 -2.26
N SER A 109 -18.16 -14.48 -2.92
CA SER A 109 -19.46 -15.12 -3.10
C SER A 109 -19.92 -15.07 -4.55
N TRP A 110 -20.75 -16.03 -4.96
CA TRP A 110 -21.38 -16.04 -6.27
C TRP A 110 -22.85 -15.62 -6.19
N LEU A 111 -23.34 -15.00 -7.27
CA LEU A 111 -24.77 -14.82 -7.49
C LEU A 111 -25.37 -16.10 -8.05
N LEU A 112 -26.48 -16.58 -7.51
CA LEU A 112 -27.25 -17.66 -8.14
C LEU A 112 -27.89 -17.19 -9.46
N PRO A 113 -27.59 -17.83 -10.61
CA PRO A 113 -28.21 -17.48 -11.88
C PRO A 113 -29.64 -18.02 -11.96
N GLY A 114 -30.60 -17.13 -12.20
CA GLY A 114 -32.00 -17.50 -12.46
C GLY A 114 -32.92 -17.18 -11.30
N GLU A 115 -33.98 -16.44 -11.64
CA GLU A 115 -35.05 -15.90 -10.79
C GLU A 115 -34.86 -14.49 -10.25
N THR A 116 -35.99 -13.82 -10.07
CA THR A 116 -36.18 -12.43 -9.64
C THR A 116 -35.77 -12.17 -8.18
N LYS A 117 -34.84 -12.98 -7.64
CA LYS A 117 -34.49 -13.11 -6.22
C LYS A 117 -32.98 -13.34 -6.11
N TYR A 118 -32.22 -12.27 -5.95
CA TYR A 118 -30.76 -12.34 -5.78
C TYR A 118 -30.43 -12.94 -4.40
N LYS A 119 -29.88 -14.16 -4.40
CA LYS A 119 -29.25 -14.78 -3.24
C LYS A 119 -27.78 -15.06 -3.58
N THR A 120 -26.90 -14.74 -2.64
CA THR A 120 -25.46 -15.02 -2.74
C THR A 120 -25.11 -16.27 -1.95
N TYR A 121 -24.03 -16.94 -2.33
CA TYR A 121 -23.44 -18.03 -1.54
C TYR A 121 -21.94 -17.90 -1.55
N THR A 122 -21.33 -18.14 -0.38
CA THR A 122 -19.88 -18.15 -0.24
C THR A 122 -19.28 -19.17 -1.21
N LYS A 123 -18.32 -18.72 -1.99
CA LYS A 123 -17.66 -19.47 -3.04
C LYS A 123 -16.30 -19.97 -2.59
N ASP A 124 -15.46 -19.08 -2.09
CA ASP A 124 -14.10 -19.41 -1.68
C ASP A 124 -13.64 -18.51 -0.54
N MET A 125 -12.60 -18.97 0.16
CA MET A 125 -11.88 -18.21 1.16
C MET A 125 -10.39 -18.19 0.84
N THR A 126 -9.72 -17.09 1.15
CA THR A 126 -8.27 -16.95 1.07
C THR A 126 -7.73 -16.39 2.38
N PHE A 127 -6.76 -17.07 3.00
CA PHE A 127 -6.03 -16.64 4.19
C PHE A 127 -4.60 -16.28 3.79
N LYS A 128 -4.16 -15.07 4.11
CA LYS A 128 -2.79 -14.59 3.84
C LYS A 128 -2.10 -14.32 5.15
N THR A 129 -0.93 -14.91 5.32
CA THR A 129 -0.03 -14.64 6.45
C THR A 129 1.37 -15.13 6.13
N GLN A 130 2.37 -14.59 6.83
CA GLN A 130 3.77 -15.05 6.76
C GLN A 130 4.36 -15.03 5.33
N GLY A 131 3.88 -14.15 4.46
CA GLY A 131 4.29 -14.00 3.06
C GLY A 131 3.62 -14.97 2.10
N HIS A 132 2.68 -15.79 2.56
CA HIS A 132 2.06 -16.88 1.80
C HIS A 132 0.54 -16.75 1.69
N GLU A 133 -0.02 -17.32 0.62
CA GLU A 133 -1.46 -17.39 0.36
C GLU A 133 -1.99 -18.82 0.51
N PHE A 134 -2.98 -19.00 1.39
CA PHE A 134 -3.66 -20.26 1.66
C PHE A 134 -5.13 -20.15 1.24
N ARG A 135 -5.54 -20.85 0.18
CA ARG A 135 -6.89 -20.72 -0.39
C ARG A 135 -7.66 -22.03 -0.34
N VAL A 136 -8.96 -21.95 -0.05
CA VAL A 136 -9.90 -23.07 -0.18
C VAL A 136 -11.01 -22.67 -1.15
N ASP A 137 -11.22 -23.47 -2.20
CA ASP A 137 -12.25 -23.23 -3.20
C ASP A 137 -13.60 -23.90 -2.87
N ASN A 138 -14.58 -23.72 -3.76
CA ASN A 138 -15.93 -24.26 -3.63
C ASN A 138 -16.00 -25.80 -3.77
N TYR A 139 -14.90 -26.46 -4.15
CA TYR A 139 -14.77 -27.92 -4.18
C TYR A 139 -13.97 -28.44 -2.98
N LEU A 140 -13.70 -27.58 -1.99
CA LEU A 140 -12.85 -27.89 -0.84
C LEU A 140 -11.45 -28.35 -1.25
N LYS A 141 -10.92 -27.81 -2.36
CA LYS A 141 -9.50 -27.97 -2.74
C LYS A 141 -8.69 -26.88 -2.05
N TYR A 142 -7.56 -27.29 -1.51
CA TYR A 142 -6.65 -26.42 -0.76
C TYR A 142 -5.45 -26.06 -1.61
N TYR A 143 -5.10 -24.78 -1.64
CA TYR A 143 -3.99 -24.25 -2.43
C TYR A 143 -3.04 -23.49 -1.52
N VAL A 144 -1.74 -23.62 -1.79
CA VAL A 144 -0.68 -22.81 -1.19
C VAL A 144 0.03 -22.09 -2.34
N ASP A 145 0.02 -20.76 -2.31
CA ASP A 145 0.59 -19.88 -3.35
C ASP A 145 0.14 -20.25 -4.77
N GLY A 146 -1.15 -20.60 -4.92
CA GLY A 146 -1.76 -21.01 -6.18
C GLY A 146 -1.49 -22.46 -6.60
N VAL A 147 -0.65 -23.19 -5.87
CA VAL A 147 -0.37 -24.62 -6.11
C VAL A 147 -1.33 -25.48 -5.30
N VAL A 148 -2.09 -26.33 -5.97
CA VAL A 148 -3.01 -27.27 -5.30
C VAL A 148 -2.23 -28.25 -4.44
N GLN A 149 -2.63 -28.40 -3.19
CA GLN A 149 -2.07 -29.34 -2.24
C GLN A 149 -3.03 -30.50 -2.03
N THR A 150 -2.49 -31.70 -1.85
CA THR A 150 -3.31 -32.88 -1.57
C THR A 150 -3.55 -33.01 -0.06
N LEU A 151 -4.82 -33.14 0.36
CA LEU A 151 -5.23 -33.21 1.77
C LEU A 151 -5.77 -34.60 2.17
N ALA A 152 -4.97 -35.67 2.03
CA ALA A 152 -5.44 -37.01 2.43
C ALA A 152 -5.82 -37.11 3.92
N SER A 153 -5.32 -36.23 4.78
CA SER A 153 -5.92 -35.94 6.09
C SER A 153 -5.44 -34.60 6.60
N THR A 154 -4.12 -34.41 6.52
CA THR A 154 -3.38 -33.25 6.99
C THR A 154 -2.33 -32.84 5.95
N ASN A 155 -2.10 -31.54 5.81
CA ASN A 155 -0.96 -30.94 5.14
C ASN A 155 -0.25 -30.01 6.12
N TYR A 156 1.07 -30.05 6.11
CA TYR A 156 1.96 -29.28 6.94
C TYR A 156 2.76 -28.31 6.09
N TRP A 157 2.73 -27.04 6.45
CA TRP A 157 3.51 -26.00 5.78
C TRP A 157 4.48 -25.33 6.75
N PRO A 158 5.78 -25.21 6.41
CA PRO A 158 6.42 -25.83 5.24
C PRO A 158 6.68 -27.34 5.44
N ASP A 159 6.73 -27.83 6.69
CA ASP A 159 7.02 -29.23 7.03
C ASP A 159 6.35 -29.68 8.34
N SER A 160 6.28 -30.99 8.57
CA SER A 160 5.64 -31.60 9.75
C SER A 160 6.46 -31.55 11.05
N LEU A 161 7.75 -31.23 11.00
CA LEU A 161 8.60 -31.14 12.19
C LEU A 161 8.45 -29.79 12.90
N ASP A 162 8.26 -28.71 12.13
CA ASP A 162 7.98 -27.36 12.61
C ASP A 162 6.90 -26.67 11.75
N PRO A 163 5.64 -27.18 11.77
CA PRO A 163 4.58 -26.65 10.94
C PRO A 163 4.19 -25.25 11.40
N LYS A 164 4.19 -24.28 10.49
CA LYS A 164 3.63 -22.94 10.66
C LYS A 164 2.15 -22.90 10.36
N ILE A 165 1.73 -23.62 9.31
CA ILE A 165 0.32 -23.84 9.00
C ILE A 165 0.05 -25.34 8.96
N ILE A 166 -1.06 -25.74 9.57
CA ILE A 166 -1.59 -27.10 9.51
C ILE A 166 -2.97 -27.02 8.85
N ALA A 167 -3.15 -27.65 7.71
CA ALA A 167 -4.45 -27.76 7.05
C ALA A 167 -4.97 -29.19 7.19
N THR A 168 -6.21 -29.36 7.64
CA THR A 168 -6.87 -30.68 7.79
C THR A 168 -8.18 -30.72 7.04
N LYS A 169 -8.58 -31.90 6.55
CA LYS A 169 -9.86 -32.10 5.86
C LYS A 169 -10.69 -33.26 6.44
N PRO A 170 -11.28 -33.12 7.64
CA PRO A 170 -12.23 -34.09 8.12
C PRO A 170 -13.56 -33.92 7.37
N GLY A 171 -13.95 -34.92 6.57
CA GLY A 171 -15.21 -34.90 5.81
C GLY A 171 -15.31 -33.69 4.87
N ASP A 172 -16.46 -33.01 4.85
CA ASP A 172 -16.70 -31.82 4.02
C ASP A 172 -16.35 -30.51 4.77
N THR A 173 -15.19 -30.49 5.44
CA THR A 173 -14.70 -29.34 6.20
C THR A 173 -13.20 -29.26 6.05
N VAL A 174 -12.69 -28.08 5.69
CA VAL A 174 -11.26 -27.78 5.68
C VAL A 174 -10.96 -26.83 6.84
N THR A 175 -10.01 -27.20 7.69
CA THR A 175 -9.55 -26.38 8.81
C THR A 175 -8.09 -26.00 8.61
N ILE A 176 -7.80 -24.70 8.60
CA ILE A 176 -6.45 -24.15 8.53
C ILE A 176 -6.10 -23.59 9.91
N THR A 177 -5.05 -24.11 10.53
CA THR A 177 -4.53 -23.67 11.82
C THR A 177 -3.18 -23.00 11.60
N ASP A 178 -3.09 -21.72 11.98
CA ASP A 178 -1.82 -21.00 12.10
C ASP A 178 -1.22 -21.27 13.48
N THR A 179 -0.13 -22.02 13.53
CA THR A 179 0.51 -22.43 14.80
C THR A 179 1.29 -21.29 15.45
N VAL A 180 1.59 -20.22 14.70
CA VAL A 180 2.31 -19.04 15.20
C VAL A 180 1.35 -18.13 15.95
N THR A 181 0.22 -17.80 15.33
CA THR A 181 -0.79 -16.90 15.93
C THR A 181 -1.86 -17.65 16.72
N ASN A 182 -1.97 -18.98 16.57
CA ASN A 182 -3.07 -19.83 17.03
C ASN A 182 -4.44 -19.47 16.44
N ALA A 183 -4.49 -18.79 15.29
CA ALA A 183 -5.72 -18.59 14.55
C ALA A 183 -6.19 -19.90 13.89
N VAL A 184 -7.50 -20.15 13.94
CA VAL A 184 -8.13 -21.31 13.32
C VAL A 184 -9.23 -20.86 12.37
N ILE A 185 -9.06 -21.15 11.08
CA ILE A 185 -10.00 -20.82 10.02
C ILE A 185 -10.65 -22.11 9.55
N THR A 186 -11.98 -22.21 9.63
CA THR A 186 -12.72 -23.41 9.26
C THR A 186 -13.71 -23.10 8.15
N PHE A 187 -13.58 -23.77 7.01
CA PHE A 187 -14.47 -23.67 5.86
C PHE A 187 -15.23 -24.98 5.64
N SER A 188 -16.54 -24.94 5.84
CA SER A 188 -17.42 -26.12 5.83
C SER A 188 -18.43 -26.03 4.70
N GLN A 189 -18.69 -27.14 4.00
CA GLN A 189 -19.72 -27.26 2.98
C GLN A 189 -20.85 -28.18 3.48
N ALA A 190 -22.11 -27.86 3.23
CA ALA A 190 -23.22 -28.80 3.47
C ALA A 190 -23.13 -30.01 2.51
N ALA A 191 -23.61 -31.19 2.93
CA ALA A 191 -23.57 -32.40 2.12
C ALA A 191 -24.41 -32.30 0.82
N THR A 192 -25.42 -31.42 0.81
CA THR A 192 -26.07 -30.98 -0.43
C THR A 192 -25.30 -29.79 -1.00
N SER A 193 -24.94 -29.80 -2.28
CA SER A 193 -24.07 -28.80 -2.94
C SER A 193 -24.58 -27.35 -2.80
N ASN A 194 -24.21 -26.67 -1.71
CA ASN A 194 -24.70 -25.38 -1.14
C ASN A 194 -25.70 -25.60 0.03
N PRO A 195 -25.52 -24.94 1.19
CA PRO A 195 -24.68 -23.77 1.50
C PRO A 195 -23.32 -24.07 2.20
N TYR A 196 -22.53 -23.02 2.49
CA TYR A 196 -21.23 -23.08 3.19
C TYR A 196 -21.26 -22.32 4.52
N ALA A 197 -20.26 -22.58 5.37
CA ALA A 197 -19.97 -21.78 6.56
C ALA A 197 -18.46 -21.54 6.69
N LEU A 198 -18.08 -20.28 6.84
CA LEU A 198 -16.74 -19.85 7.23
C LEU A 198 -16.78 -19.43 8.70
N THR A 199 -15.94 -20.04 9.54
CA THR A 199 -15.74 -19.60 10.93
C THR A 199 -14.28 -19.28 11.17
N VAL A 200 -14.04 -18.22 11.93
CA VAL A 200 -12.70 -17.76 12.29
C VAL A 200 -12.63 -17.67 13.80
N ASP A 201 -11.74 -18.45 14.39
CA ASP A 201 -11.51 -18.52 15.84
C ASP A 201 -10.10 -17.97 16.11
N VAL A 202 -10.01 -16.90 16.91
CA VAL A 202 -8.73 -16.23 17.20
C VAL A 202 -8.53 -16.06 18.69
N PRO A 203 -7.29 -16.15 19.18
CA PRO A 203 -7.02 -15.94 20.59
C PRO A 203 -7.05 -14.47 20.99
N LEU A 204 -7.44 -14.21 22.24
CA LEU A 204 -7.51 -12.85 22.81
C LEU A 204 -6.15 -12.32 23.25
N THR A 205 -5.15 -12.42 22.36
CA THR A 205 -3.80 -11.88 22.56
C THR A 205 -3.71 -10.46 21.98
N PRO A 206 -2.68 -9.66 22.34
CA PRO A 206 -2.48 -8.33 21.77
C PRO A 206 -2.32 -8.29 20.24
N PHE A 207 -2.04 -9.44 19.60
CA PHE A 207 -1.99 -9.52 18.15
C PHE A 207 -3.38 -9.39 17.50
N PHE A 208 -4.44 -9.79 18.19
CA PHE A 208 -5.82 -9.74 17.69
C PHE A 208 -6.70 -8.73 18.43
N PHE A 209 -6.52 -8.60 19.75
CA PHE A 209 -7.42 -7.86 20.63
C PHE A 209 -7.12 -6.36 20.66
N GLY A 210 -8.10 -5.55 20.29
CA GLY A 210 -8.09 -4.09 20.34
C GLY A 210 -8.90 -3.47 19.20
N HIS A 211 -9.39 -2.25 19.44
CA HIS A 211 -10.29 -1.52 18.52
C HIS A 211 -9.71 -1.32 17.11
N ASN A 212 -8.41 -1.04 17.00
CA ASN A 212 -7.72 -0.75 15.73
C ASN A 212 -6.61 -1.76 15.43
N VAL A 213 -6.77 -3.01 15.89
CA VAL A 213 -5.79 -4.08 15.66
C VAL A 213 -6.20 -4.91 14.44
N MET A 214 -7.41 -5.47 14.50
CA MET A 214 -8.05 -6.19 13.40
C MET A 214 -9.28 -5.44 12.91
N CYS A 215 -9.48 -5.47 11.59
CA CYS A 215 -10.47 -4.70 10.86
C CYS A 215 -11.12 -5.58 9.78
N GLY A 216 -12.35 -5.29 9.39
CA GLY A 216 -13.05 -6.01 8.30
C GLY A 216 -14.52 -6.23 8.61
N LEU A 217 -15.18 -7.08 7.82
CA LEU A 217 -16.60 -7.39 8.02
C LEU A 217 -16.88 -8.12 9.34
N PHE A 218 -15.90 -8.77 9.96
CA PHE A 218 -16.03 -9.38 11.29
C PHE A 218 -15.80 -8.40 12.46
N GLY A 219 -15.69 -7.10 12.18
CA GLY A 219 -15.55 -6.06 13.20
C GLY A 219 -14.18 -6.03 13.87
N SER A 220 -14.04 -5.14 14.85
CA SER A 220 -12.90 -5.14 15.77
C SER A 220 -13.10 -6.19 16.87
N ILE A 221 -12.05 -6.44 17.66
CA ILE A 221 -12.09 -7.40 18.76
C ILE A 221 -11.78 -6.64 20.06
N ASP A 222 -12.76 -5.93 20.61
CA ASP A 222 -12.56 -5.06 21.78
C ASP A 222 -13.68 -5.16 22.82
N ASP A 223 -14.50 -6.21 22.75
CA ASP A 223 -15.68 -6.43 23.59
C ASP A 223 -16.74 -5.31 23.44
N ASN A 224 -16.77 -4.61 22.30
CA ASN A 224 -17.68 -3.51 22.05
C ASN A 224 -18.41 -3.64 20.71
N CYS A 225 -19.49 -4.42 20.71
CA CYS A 225 -20.29 -4.63 19.50
C CYS A 225 -20.90 -3.36 18.86
N PHE A 226 -20.93 -2.23 19.56
CA PHE A 226 -21.44 -0.96 18.99
C PHE A 226 -20.51 -0.32 17.95
N ASN A 227 -19.26 -0.77 17.83
CA ASN A 227 -18.29 -0.24 16.87
C ASN A 227 -17.91 -1.22 15.75
N ASP A 228 -18.45 -2.44 15.76
CA ASP A 228 -18.15 -3.49 14.79
C ASP A 228 -18.45 -3.10 13.34
N ILE A 229 -19.48 -2.28 13.17
CA ILE A 229 -19.95 -1.84 11.85
C ILE A 229 -19.18 -0.58 11.47
N ALA A 230 -17.96 -0.79 10.98
CA ALA A 230 -17.08 0.28 10.55
C ALA A 230 -16.75 0.14 9.05
N ALA A 231 -16.85 1.23 8.31
CA ALA A 231 -16.31 1.31 6.95
C ALA A 231 -14.77 1.30 6.97
N ALA A 232 -14.14 0.98 5.85
CA ALA A 232 -12.68 0.93 5.72
C ALA A 232 -11.97 2.27 6.00
N ASN A 233 -12.69 3.39 5.96
CA ASN A 233 -12.19 4.72 6.35
C ASN A 233 -12.33 5.02 7.86
N GLY A 234 -12.79 4.06 8.66
CA GLY A 234 -13.01 4.20 10.10
C GLY A 234 -14.37 4.79 10.51
N THR A 235 -15.28 5.06 9.57
CA THR A 235 -16.62 5.57 9.90
C THR A 235 -17.46 4.48 10.54
N VAL A 236 -17.91 4.69 11.78
CA VAL A 236 -18.71 3.73 12.55
C VAL A 236 -20.21 4.00 12.39
N TYR A 237 -20.99 2.94 12.16
CA TYR A 237 -22.44 2.96 12.06
C TYR A 237 -23.07 2.29 13.30
N GLN A 238 -23.62 3.12 14.19
CA GLN A 238 -24.16 2.67 15.47
C GLN A 238 -25.46 1.87 15.30
N THR A 239 -25.64 0.84 16.13
CA THR A 239 -26.90 0.09 16.28
C THR A 239 -27.37 0.18 17.73
N SER A 240 -28.67 0.08 18.00
CA SER A 240 -29.17 0.20 19.37
C SER A 240 -28.94 -1.06 20.22
N ASN A 241 -28.79 -2.24 19.62
CA ASN A 241 -28.75 -3.53 20.32
C ASN A 241 -27.79 -4.57 19.66
N CYS A 242 -26.75 -4.13 18.96
CA CYS A 242 -25.78 -5.03 18.28
C CYS A 242 -26.43 -6.07 17.35
N THR A 243 -27.60 -5.73 16.82
CA THR A 243 -28.40 -6.58 15.96
C THR A 243 -29.08 -5.67 14.93
N PHE A 244 -28.96 -6.04 13.66
CA PHE A 244 -29.83 -5.47 12.63
C PHE A 244 -31.07 -6.35 12.46
N PRO A 245 -32.21 -5.78 12.07
CA PRO A 245 -33.41 -6.57 11.80
C PRO A 245 -33.10 -7.68 10.79
N PHE A 246 -33.35 -8.93 11.18
CA PHE A 246 -33.15 -10.10 10.33
C PHE A 246 -33.94 -9.97 9.02
N GLY A 247 -33.31 -10.36 7.91
CA GLY A 247 -34.01 -10.66 6.67
C GLY A 247 -34.20 -9.52 5.68
N TYR A 248 -33.48 -8.40 5.85
CA TYR A 248 -33.32 -7.39 4.80
C TYR A 248 -31.88 -6.89 4.79
N VAL A 249 -31.26 -6.86 3.60
CA VAL A 249 -29.99 -6.16 3.41
C VAL A 249 -30.24 -4.68 3.71
N ASN A 250 -29.77 -4.23 4.87
CA ASN A 250 -29.95 -2.84 5.28
C ASN A 250 -29.05 -1.96 4.42
N ALA A 251 -29.59 -0.90 3.79
CA ALA A 251 -28.80 0.02 2.96
C ALA A 251 -27.56 0.58 3.70
N THR A 252 -27.66 0.75 5.03
CA THR A 252 -26.55 1.15 5.90
C THR A 252 -25.48 0.05 5.99
N VAL A 253 -25.92 -1.21 6.16
CA VAL A 253 -25.04 -2.39 6.21
C VAL A 253 -24.33 -2.59 4.87
N ALA A 254 -25.06 -2.50 3.76
CA ALA A 254 -24.47 -2.56 2.43
C ALA A 254 -23.42 -1.45 2.23
N SER A 255 -23.73 -0.21 2.63
CA SER A 255 -22.85 0.93 2.41
C SER A 255 -21.48 0.82 3.09
N PHE A 256 -21.38 0.21 4.28
CA PHE A 256 -20.07 0.00 4.91
C PHE A 256 -19.39 -1.26 4.36
N ALA A 257 -20.14 -2.34 4.13
CA ALA A 257 -19.56 -3.60 3.70
C ALA A 257 -18.95 -3.50 2.29
N ASP A 258 -19.56 -2.71 1.41
CA ASP A 258 -19.01 -2.37 0.08
C ASP A 258 -17.66 -1.63 0.15
N THR A 259 -17.31 -1.02 1.29
CA THR A 259 -15.98 -0.39 1.47
C THR A 259 -14.86 -1.39 1.74
N TRP A 260 -15.19 -2.65 2.04
CA TRP A 260 -14.22 -3.71 2.34
C TRP A 260 -13.88 -4.58 1.12
N VAL A 261 -14.31 -4.19 -0.08
CA VAL A 261 -13.91 -4.82 -1.35
C VAL A 261 -12.38 -4.79 -1.49
N THR A 262 -11.79 -5.89 -1.93
CA THR A 262 -10.35 -5.96 -2.21
C THR A 262 -10.00 -5.25 -3.52
N ASN A 263 -8.72 -4.86 -3.71
CA ASN A 263 -8.24 -4.28 -4.96
C ASN A 263 -8.17 -5.28 -6.14
N SER A 264 -8.71 -6.49 -6.00
CA SER A 264 -8.68 -7.52 -7.03
C SER A 264 -9.58 -7.12 -8.21
N THR A 265 -9.02 -7.10 -9.43
CA THR A 265 -9.79 -6.91 -10.67
C THR A 265 -10.57 -8.19 -10.98
N VAL A 266 -11.73 -8.37 -10.35
CA VAL A 266 -12.68 -9.42 -10.71
C VAL A 266 -13.73 -8.80 -11.63
N ASP A 267 -13.69 -9.15 -12.92
CA ASP A 267 -14.67 -8.70 -13.89
C ASP A 267 -16.09 -9.10 -13.46
N ASN A 268 -17.01 -8.13 -13.43
CA ASN A 268 -18.46 -8.31 -13.22
C ASN A 268 -18.91 -8.78 -11.81
N CYS A 269 -18.15 -8.53 -10.74
CA CYS A 269 -18.72 -8.67 -9.40
C CYS A 269 -19.75 -7.55 -9.10
N ILE A 270 -20.67 -7.81 -8.17
CA ILE A 270 -21.82 -6.96 -7.85
C ILE A 270 -21.75 -6.62 -6.36
N GLU A 271 -21.70 -5.33 -6.06
CA GLU A 271 -21.75 -4.78 -4.70
C GLU A 271 -23.11 -5.03 -4.03
N GLY A 272 -23.10 -5.17 -2.71
CA GLY A 272 -24.28 -5.51 -1.94
C GLY A 272 -25.36 -4.43 -1.97
N ALA A 273 -24.99 -3.15 -2.09
CA ALA A 273 -25.96 -2.06 -2.25
C ALA A 273 -26.80 -2.18 -3.53
N VAL A 274 -26.27 -2.84 -4.57
CA VAL A 274 -26.99 -3.08 -5.84
C VAL A 274 -27.97 -4.24 -5.71
N ILE A 275 -27.63 -5.25 -4.91
CA ILE A 275 -28.44 -6.45 -4.67
C ILE A 275 -29.62 -6.16 -3.70
N GLY A 276 -29.42 -5.28 -2.72
CA GLY A 276 -30.25 -5.09 -1.52
C GLY A 276 -31.66 -4.50 -1.66
N ASN A 277 -32.37 -4.67 -2.78
CA ASN A 277 -33.72 -4.15 -2.95
C ASN A 277 -34.73 -5.19 -3.47
N ILE A 278 -34.89 -6.29 -2.72
CA ILE A 278 -35.90 -7.32 -3.04
C ILE A 278 -36.79 -7.53 -1.83
N THR A 279 -37.99 -6.95 -1.90
CA THR A 279 -39.12 -7.42 -1.11
C THR A 279 -39.67 -8.68 -1.73
N ASP A 280 -39.68 -9.77 -0.98
CA ASP A 280 -40.24 -11.03 -1.46
C ASP A 280 -41.32 -11.55 -0.50
N ASN A 281 -42.44 -11.99 -1.08
CA ASN A 281 -43.59 -12.53 -0.35
C ASN A 281 -43.30 -13.98 0.08
N CYS A 282 -42.56 -14.15 1.18
CA CYS A 282 -42.37 -15.46 1.80
C CYS A 282 -43.57 -15.88 2.65
N ASN A 283 -43.90 -17.18 2.63
CA ASN A 283 -44.76 -17.77 3.65
C ASN A 283 -43.92 -18.15 4.88
N ILE A 284 -43.74 -17.17 5.79
CA ILE A 284 -42.89 -17.31 6.97
C ILE A 284 -43.26 -18.53 7.84
N THR A 285 -44.54 -18.90 7.88
CA THR A 285 -45.02 -20.06 8.65
C THR A 285 -44.47 -21.37 8.11
N VAL A 286 -44.34 -21.51 6.78
CA VAL A 286 -43.76 -22.71 6.16
C VAL A 286 -42.25 -22.77 6.43
N ALA A 287 -41.56 -21.63 6.29
CA ALA A 287 -40.13 -21.56 6.56
C ALA A 287 -39.81 -21.88 8.04
N GLN A 288 -40.55 -21.28 8.97
CA GLN A 288 -40.44 -21.54 10.41
C GLN A 288 -40.68 -23.01 10.78
N ALA A 289 -41.66 -23.66 10.14
CA ALA A 289 -41.96 -25.06 10.39
C ALA A 289 -40.81 -25.99 9.93
N GLN A 290 -40.19 -25.69 8.79
CA GLN A 290 -39.07 -26.47 8.26
C GLN A 290 -37.78 -26.32 9.08
N CYS A 291 -37.60 -25.18 9.76
CA CYS A 291 -36.49 -24.95 10.70
C CYS A 291 -36.77 -25.45 12.14
N GLY A 292 -37.91 -26.11 12.37
CA GLY A 292 -38.40 -26.43 13.71
C GLY A 292 -37.50 -27.35 14.53
N LEU A 293 -36.59 -28.13 13.91
CA LEU A 293 -35.61 -28.94 14.64
C LEU A 293 -34.55 -28.08 15.34
N ILE A 294 -34.16 -26.95 14.74
CA ILE A 294 -33.23 -26.00 15.37
C ILE A 294 -33.91 -25.32 16.56
N ALA A 295 -35.17 -24.89 16.40
CA ALA A 295 -35.93 -24.28 17.49
C ALA A 295 -36.10 -25.22 18.70
N GLN A 296 -36.27 -26.53 18.46
CA GLN A 296 -36.36 -27.52 19.55
C GLN A 296 -35.05 -27.65 20.35
N ALA A 297 -33.90 -27.37 19.74
CA ALA A 297 -32.61 -27.45 20.42
C ALA A 297 -32.49 -26.45 21.58
N ILE A 298 -33.16 -25.29 21.50
CA ILE A 298 -33.24 -24.29 22.58
C ILE A 298 -33.76 -24.91 23.89
N ASP A 299 -34.72 -25.81 23.76
CA ASP A 299 -35.34 -26.54 24.88
C ASP A 299 -34.60 -27.82 25.27
N GLY A 300 -33.48 -28.13 24.61
CA GLY A 300 -32.77 -29.41 24.76
C GLY A 300 -33.57 -30.60 24.20
N LYS A 301 -34.41 -30.38 23.18
CA LYS A 301 -35.30 -31.39 22.59
C LYS A 301 -34.93 -31.70 21.15
N GLY A 302 -35.51 -32.80 20.65
CA GLY A 302 -35.31 -33.25 19.28
C GLY A 302 -33.88 -33.77 19.06
N PRO A 303 -33.50 -34.06 17.80
CA PRO A 303 -32.21 -34.66 17.51
C PRO A 303 -31.02 -33.73 17.79
N PHE A 304 -31.27 -32.43 17.84
CA PHE A 304 -30.30 -31.40 18.16
C PHE A 304 -30.29 -30.98 19.63
N GLY A 305 -30.96 -31.71 20.53
CA GLY A 305 -31.09 -31.30 21.94
C GLY A 305 -29.76 -31.08 22.66
N ALA A 306 -28.71 -31.84 22.31
CA ALA A 306 -27.36 -31.65 22.86
C ALA A 306 -26.73 -30.28 22.51
N CYS A 307 -27.20 -29.65 21.43
CA CYS A 307 -26.70 -28.36 20.94
C CYS A 307 -27.20 -27.17 21.76
N GLN A 308 -28.11 -27.39 22.74
CA GLN A 308 -28.55 -26.35 23.68
C GLN A 308 -27.37 -25.65 24.39
N ALA A 309 -26.28 -26.39 24.63
CA ALA A 309 -25.10 -25.87 25.32
C ALA A 309 -24.30 -24.83 24.50
N MET A 310 -24.62 -24.61 23.22
CA MET A 310 -24.09 -23.47 22.45
C MET A 310 -24.60 -22.12 22.97
N GLY A 311 -25.69 -22.13 23.74
CA GLY A 311 -26.33 -20.92 24.27
C GLY A 311 -27.56 -20.53 23.46
N HIS A 312 -28.52 -19.91 24.15
CA HIS A 312 -29.82 -19.56 23.58
C HIS A 312 -29.69 -18.61 22.38
N ASP A 313 -28.88 -17.57 22.50
CA ASP A 313 -28.73 -16.54 21.46
C ASP A 313 -28.15 -17.10 20.16
N VAL A 314 -27.21 -18.05 20.25
CA VAL A 314 -26.60 -18.71 19.09
C VAL A 314 -27.62 -19.59 18.37
N VAL A 315 -28.39 -20.38 19.12
CA VAL A 315 -29.39 -21.29 18.54
C VAL A 315 -30.56 -20.50 17.93
N ASP A 316 -31.02 -19.45 18.60
CA ASP A 316 -32.10 -18.58 18.11
C ASP A 316 -31.70 -17.85 16.82
N LYS A 317 -30.46 -17.37 16.75
CA LYS A 317 -29.89 -16.82 15.51
C LYS A 317 -29.91 -17.84 14.37
N LEU A 318 -29.34 -19.03 14.56
CA LEU A 318 -29.27 -20.04 13.50
C LEU A 318 -30.66 -20.54 13.07
N TYR A 319 -31.64 -20.49 13.97
CA TYR A 319 -33.04 -20.70 13.61
C TYR A 319 -33.54 -19.61 12.65
N HIS A 320 -33.28 -18.33 12.95
CA HIS A 320 -33.63 -17.22 12.08
C HIS A 320 -32.92 -17.28 10.71
N ASP A 321 -31.62 -17.57 10.69
CA ASP A 321 -30.83 -17.77 9.46
C ASP A 321 -31.47 -18.87 8.58
N CYS A 322 -31.83 -20.01 9.19
CA CYS A 322 -32.54 -21.07 8.49
C CYS A 322 -33.88 -20.59 7.90
N THR A 323 -34.68 -19.82 8.66
CA THR A 323 -35.96 -19.34 8.14
C THR A 323 -35.80 -18.38 6.98
N PHE A 324 -34.75 -17.55 7.02
CA PHE A 324 -34.39 -16.67 5.92
C PHE A 324 -33.97 -17.47 4.69
N ASP A 325 -33.09 -18.46 4.86
CA ASP A 325 -32.59 -19.32 3.78
C ASP A 325 -33.73 -20.04 3.04
N ILE A 326 -34.67 -20.59 3.79
CA ILE A 326 -35.83 -21.31 3.22
C ILE A 326 -36.76 -20.33 2.49
N CYS A 327 -36.96 -19.13 3.02
CA CYS A 327 -37.75 -18.10 2.35
C CYS A 327 -37.22 -17.73 0.96
N HIS A 328 -35.91 -17.85 0.73
CA HIS A 328 -35.24 -17.48 -0.52
C HIS A 328 -34.92 -18.72 -1.38
N ASN A 329 -35.93 -19.58 -1.60
CA ASN A 329 -35.86 -20.82 -2.40
C ASN A 329 -34.89 -21.90 -1.86
N GLY A 330 -34.56 -21.87 -0.57
CA GLY A 330 -33.75 -22.91 0.09
C GLY A 330 -34.54 -24.18 0.45
N THR A 331 -33.81 -25.26 0.72
CA THR A 331 -34.37 -26.44 1.39
C THR A 331 -33.85 -26.51 2.83
N GLN A 332 -34.62 -27.12 3.73
CA GLN A 332 -34.21 -27.28 5.12
C GLN A 332 -32.89 -28.05 5.28
N CYS A 333 -32.54 -28.93 4.35
CA CYS A 333 -31.41 -29.85 4.51
C CYS A 333 -30.07 -29.11 4.64
N GLY A 334 -29.84 -28.08 3.82
CA GLY A 334 -28.60 -27.31 3.86
C GLY A 334 -28.39 -26.58 5.18
N SER A 335 -29.41 -25.86 5.66
CA SER A 335 -29.33 -25.11 6.92
C SER A 335 -29.26 -26.04 8.15
N LEU A 336 -29.96 -27.18 8.14
CA LEU A 336 -29.88 -28.17 9.23
C LEU A 336 -28.50 -28.87 9.28
N ASP A 337 -27.89 -29.13 8.13
CA ASP A 337 -26.54 -29.72 8.04
C ASP A 337 -25.49 -28.77 8.60
N ILE A 338 -25.50 -27.50 8.17
CA ILE A 338 -24.61 -26.48 8.71
C ILE A 338 -24.83 -26.29 10.21
N PHE A 339 -26.07 -26.30 10.70
CA PHE A 339 -26.35 -26.25 12.14
C PHE A 339 -25.71 -27.42 12.89
N ALA A 340 -25.85 -28.66 12.38
CA ALA A 340 -25.24 -29.85 12.98
C ALA A 340 -23.71 -29.72 13.06
N LYS A 341 -23.07 -29.24 11.97
CA LYS A 341 -21.63 -29.01 11.91
C LYS A 341 -21.15 -27.95 12.90
N LEU A 342 -21.81 -26.79 12.94
CA LEU A 342 -21.48 -25.72 13.90
C LEU A 342 -21.64 -26.19 15.36
N CYS A 343 -22.64 -27.04 15.63
CA CYS A 343 -22.82 -27.66 16.93
C CYS A 343 -21.67 -28.61 17.28
N GLN A 344 -21.28 -29.53 16.40
CA GLN A 344 -20.16 -30.43 16.64
C GLN A 344 -18.81 -29.70 16.75
N GLN A 345 -18.63 -28.62 15.98
CA GLN A 345 -17.43 -27.77 16.06
C GLN A 345 -17.34 -27.02 17.39
N SER A 346 -18.48 -26.51 17.90
CA SER A 346 -18.52 -25.78 19.17
C SER A 346 -18.55 -26.71 20.38
N LEU A 347 -19.10 -27.92 20.21
CA LEU A 347 -19.28 -28.93 21.24
C LEU A 347 -18.85 -30.30 20.70
N PRO A 348 -17.53 -30.60 20.66
CA PRO A 348 -17.01 -31.86 20.08
C PRO A 348 -17.50 -33.15 20.74
N LEU A 349 -18.08 -33.04 21.95
CA LEU A 349 -18.65 -34.16 22.71
C LEU A 349 -20.18 -34.22 22.65
N ALA A 350 -20.83 -33.30 21.92
CA ALA A 350 -22.27 -33.30 21.76
C ALA A 350 -22.71 -34.49 20.89
N ASN A 351 -23.54 -35.35 21.46
CA ASN A 351 -24.13 -36.48 20.74
C ASN A 351 -25.42 -36.03 20.05
N ILE A 352 -25.36 -35.82 18.74
CA ILE A 352 -26.51 -35.45 17.90
C ILE A 352 -27.19 -36.74 17.41
N ASP A 353 -28.50 -36.85 17.62
CA ASP A 353 -29.26 -38.00 17.09
C ASP A 353 -29.44 -37.89 15.57
N ASN A 354 -29.79 -39.01 14.91
CA ASN A 354 -29.93 -39.06 13.46
C ASN A 354 -31.12 -38.21 12.94
N TRP A 355 -30.87 -36.93 12.71
CA TRP A 355 -31.84 -35.96 12.21
C TRP A 355 -32.23 -36.23 10.74
N ARG A 356 -31.35 -36.79 9.92
CA ARG A 356 -31.59 -37.05 8.49
C ARG A 356 -32.74 -38.02 8.21
N THR A 357 -32.91 -39.02 9.07
CA THR A 357 -34.05 -39.96 8.94
C THR A 357 -35.40 -39.29 9.20
N THR A 358 -35.42 -38.25 10.04
CA THR A 358 -36.65 -37.53 10.41
C THR A 358 -37.06 -36.48 9.38
N THR A 359 -36.10 -35.92 8.63
CA THR A 359 -36.30 -34.81 7.69
C THR A 359 -36.26 -35.22 6.22
N PHE A 360 -35.96 -36.49 5.93
CA PHE A 360 -35.71 -37.01 4.57
C PHE A 360 -34.60 -36.25 3.82
N CYS A 361 -33.54 -35.87 4.53
CA CYS A 361 -32.36 -35.21 3.97
C CYS A 361 -31.24 -36.25 3.75
N PRO A 362 -31.10 -36.87 2.56
CA PRO A 362 -30.12 -37.93 2.35
C PRO A 362 -28.68 -37.39 2.42
N TYR A 363 -27.76 -38.21 2.94
CA TYR A 363 -26.31 -38.01 2.84
C TYR A 363 -25.78 -39.04 1.83
N GLN A 364 -25.11 -38.58 0.78
CA GLN A 364 -24.48 -39.47 -0.20
C GLN A 364 -23.02 -39.67 0.18
N CYS A 365 -22.61 -40.93 0.29
CA CYS A 365 -21.24 -41.30 0.60
C CYS A 365 -20.57 -41.94 -0.63
N PRO A 366 -19.28 -41.68 -0.86
CA PRO A 366 -18.57 -42.27 -1.96
C PRO A 366 -18.53 -43.81 -1.84
N PRO A 367 -18.26 -44.54 -2.93
CA PRO A 367 -18.07 -45.99 -2.88
C PRO A 367 -17.10 -46.41 -1.76
N TYR A 368 -17.35 -47.59 -1.19
CA TYR A 368 -16.56 -48.17 -0.09
C TYR A 368 -16.56 -47.34 1.20
N SER A 369 -17.60 -46.56 1.42
CA SER A 369 -17.80 -45.82 2.66
C SER A 369 -19.27 -45.86 3.11
N LYS A 370 -19.50 -45.57 4.38
CA LYS A 370 -20.82 -45.55 5.00
C LYS A 370 -21.04 -44.28 5.80
N TYR A 371 -22.24 -43.73 5.67
CA TYR A 371 -22.69 -42.61 6.48
C TYR A 371 -22.68 -42.95 7.98
N SER A 372 -22.19 -42.03 8.79
CA SER A 372 -22.20 -42.11 10.25
C SER A 372 -22.30 -40.71 10.87
N MET A 373 -23.13 -40.60 11.94
CA MET A 373 -23.24 -39.36 12.75
C MET A 373 -21.98 -39.07 13.57
N ASN A 374 -21.16 -40.10 13.80
CA ASN A 374 -20.03 -40.08 14.72
C ASN A 374 -18.80 -40.65 14.01
N THR A 375 -18.44 -40.07 12.87
CA THR A 375 -17.24 -40.41 12.12
C THR A 375 -16.03 -39.77 12.79
N PRO A 376 -14.99 -40.53 13.15
CA PRO A 376 -13.78 -39.96 13.72
C PRO A 376 -13.11 -39.04 12.70
N THR A 377 -12.75 -37.83 13.12
CA THR A 377 -11.94 -36.89 12.32
C THR A 377 -10.56 -37.47 11.97
N CYS A 378 -10.11 -38.46 12.74
CA CYS A 378 -8.84 -39.18 12.56
C CYS A 378 -8.98 -40.52 11.83
N GLN A 379 -9.91 -40.66 10.89
CA GLN A 379 -10.05 -41.91 10.13
C GLN A 379 -8.77 -42.29 9.39
N ASP A 380 -8.52 -43.60 9.23
CA ASP A 380 -7.37 -44.09 8.46
C ASP A 380 -7.41 -43.51 7.03
N SER A 381 -6.31 -42.93 6.62
CA SER A 381 -6.18 -42.23 5.34
C SER A 381 -4.97 -42.74 4.55
N CYS A 382 -4.90 -42.36 3.28
CA CYS A 382 -3.72 -42.69 2.47
C CYS A 382 -2.43 -41.99 2.97
N SER A 383 -2.55 -40.91 3.75
CA SER A 383 -1.44 -40.25 4.44
C SER A 383 -1.03 -40.93 5.75
N ASP A 384 -1.99 -41.50 6.49
CA ASP A 384 -1.74 -42.22 7.74
C ASP A 384 -2.70 -43.43 7.86
N PRO A 385 -2.24 -44.62 7.46
CA PRO A 385 -3.04 -45.86 7.51
C PRO A 385 -3.42 -46.33 8.93
N HIS A 386 -2.92 -45.67 9.98
CA HIS A 386 -3.16 -46.05 11.37
C HIS A 386 -3.65 -44.87 12.22
N PHE A 387 -4.17 -43.83 11.57
CA PHE A 387 -4.58 -42.59 12.22
C PHE A 387 -5.67 -42.80 13.28
N SER A 388 -6.53 -43.81 13.06
CA SER A 388 -7.64 -44.14 13.96
C SER A 388 -7.20 -44.62 15.36
N ASN A 389 -5.91 -44.93 15.56
CA ASN A 389 -5.34 -45.29 16.86
C ASN A 389 -5.02 -44.06 17.74
N SER A 390 -5.27 -42.84 17.26
CA SER A 390 -5.09 -41.63 18.05
C SER A 390 -6.10 -41.55 19.20
N ASN A 391 -5.62 -41.21 20.40
CA ASN A 391 -6.46 -41.12 21.61
C ASN A 391 -7.22 -39.78 21.72
N THR A 392 -7.03 -38.85 20.79
CA THR A 392 -7.52 -37.46 20.88
C THR A 392 -8.46 -37.06 19.75
N CYS A 393 -9.08 -38.04 19.08
CA CYS A 393 -9.93 -37.76 17.93
C CYS A 393 -11.23 -37.07 18.31
N ALA A 394 -11.53 -35.97 17.62
CA ALA A 394 -12.88 -35.43 17.59
C ALA A 394 -13.77 -36.29 16.69
N TYR A 395 -15.09 -36.19 16.88
CA TYR A 395 -16.07 -36.90 16.06
C TYR A 395 -17.03 -35.91 15.43
N GLN A 396 -17.40 -36.19 14.18
CA GLN A 396 -18.35 -35.39 13.43
C GLN A 396 -19.17 -36.26 12.49
N GLU A 397 -20.28 -35.71 12.00
CA GLU A 397 -21.07 -36.36 10.97
C GLU A 397 -20.30 -36.44 9.65
N GLY A 398 -20.37 -37.58 8.96
CA GLY A 398 -19.77 -37.74 7.64
C GLY A 398 -19.68 -39.18 7.16
N CYS A 399 -18.92 -39.40 6.09
CA CYS A 399 -18.68 -40.73 5.54
C CYS A 399 -17.44 -41.37 6.18
N LYS A 400 -17.62 -42.58 6.72
CA LYS A 400 -16.56 -43.41 7.26
C LYS A 400 -16.18 -44.48 6.25
N CYS A 401 -14.90 -44.59 5.90
CA CYS A 401 -14.43 -45.67 5.02
C CYS A 401 -14.70 -47.06 5.62
N ASP A 402 -15.03 -48.02 4.75
CA ASP A 402 -15.13 -49.42 5.12
C ASP A 402 -13.76 -50.00 5.49
N VAL A 403 -13.74 -51.02 6.35
CA VAL A 403 -12.49 -51.66 6.79
C VAL A 403 -11.69 -52.15 5.59
N GLY A 404 -10.41 -51.75 5.51
CA GLY A 404 -9.50 -52.07 4.40
C GLY A 404 -9.43 -51.00 3.30
N TYR A 405 -10.23 -49.94 3.41
CA TYR A 405 -10.20 -48.77 2.54
C TYR A 405 -9.77 -47.54 3.33
N TYR A 406 -9.03 -46.65 2.66
CA TYR A 406 -8.39 -45.49 3.26
C TYR A 406 -8.91 -44.23 2.59
N PHE A 407 -9.15 -43.19 3.39
CA PHE A 407 -9.64 -41.92 2.91
C PHE A 407 -8.59 -41.22 2.03
N ASP A 408 -8.99 -40.82 0.82
CA ASP A 408 -8.25 -39.94 -0.07
C ASP A 408 -9.14 -38.76 -0.49
N SER A 409 -8.69 -37.56 -0.16
CA SER A 409 -9.36 -36.31 -0.55
C SER A 409 -9.19 -35.93 -2.02
N ASN A 410 -8.29 -36.58 -2.76
CA ASN A 410 -7.90 -36.19 -4.12
C ASN A 410 -8.70 -36.90 -5.21
N SER A 411 -10.01 -36.82 -5.11
CA SER A 411 -10.89 -37.45 -6.08
C SER A 411 -11.95 -36.46 -6.48
N ASP A 412 -12.07 -36.20 -7.77
CA ASP A 412 -13.30 -35.74 -8.43
C ASP A 412 -13.98 -36.94 -9.12
N VAL A 413 -14.06 -38.09 -8.44
CA VAL A 413 -14.75 -39.29 -8.96
C VAL A 413 -16.25 -39.09 -8.77
N ASP A 414 -17.00 -39.08 -9.88
CA ASP A 414 -18.47 -39.09 -9.91
C ASP A 414 -19.16 -37.98 -9.08
N GLY A 415 -18.49 -36.84 -8.88
CA GLY A 415 -19.03 -35.67 -8.16
C GLY A 415 -18.85 -35.69 -6.63
N TYR A 416 -18.02 -36.58 -6.09
CA TYR A 416 -17.62 -36.58 -4.68
C TYR A 416 -16.27 -35.87 -4.50
N ASN A 417 -16.13 -35.06 -3.44
CA ASN A 417 -14.88 -34.34 -3.09
C ASN A 417 -13.86 -35.21 -2.32
N SER A 418 -14.14 -36.52 -2.15
CA SER A 418 -13.29 -37.52 -1.49
C SER A 418 -13.73 -38.95 -1.87
N VAL A 419 -12.81 -39.91 -1.77
CA VAL A 419 -13.07 -41.34 -1.98
C VAL A 419 -12.38 -42.20 -0.91
N CYS A 420 -12.83 -43.45 -0.80
CA CYS A 420 -12.15 -44.47 -0.02
C CYS A 420 -11.55 -45.51 -0.98
N ILE A 421 -10.23 -45.65 -0.98
CA ILE A 421 -9.49 -46.53 -1.90
C ILE A 421 -8.65 -47.58 -1.15
N PRO A 422 -8.32 -48.72 -1.77
CA PRO A 422 -7.39 -49.69 -1.19
C PRO A 422 -5.99 -49.09 -0.97
N LEU A 423 -5.23 -49.63 -0.02
CA LEU A 423 -3.89 -49.13 0.31
C LEU A 423 -2.93 -49.20 -0.88
N GLU A 424 -3.06 -50.21 -1.75
CA GLU A 424 -2.25 -50.35 -2.97
C GLU A 424 -2.52 -49.28 -4.04
N GLU A 425 -3.65 -48.57 -3.94
CA GLU A 425 -4.00 -47.45 -4.81
C GLU A 425 -3.66 -46.09 -4.18
N CYS A 426 -3.19 -46.06 -2.93
CA CYS A 426 -2.71 -44.84 -2.30
C CYS A 426 -1.41 -44.34 -2.95
N GLY A 427 -1.19 -43.04 -2.84
CA GLY A 427 0.01 -42.35 -3.28
C GLY A 427 1.18 -42.46 -2.29
N CYS A 428 1.95 -41.39 -2.16
CA CYS A 428 3.19 -41.34 -1.42
C CYS A 428 3.14 -40.24 -0.37
N VAL A 429 3.81 -40.44 0.77
CA VAL A 429 4.08 -39.37 1.73
C VAL A 429 5.53 -38.93 1.57
N ASP A 430 5.75 -37.63 1.41
CA ASP A 430 7.10 -37.07 1.28
C ASP A 430 7.83 -36.98 2.64
N ASP A 431 9.10 -36.58 2.59
CA ASP A 431 9.95 -36.40 3.77
C ASP A 431 9.49 -35.25 4.68
N LYS A 432 8.65 -34.35 4.17
CA LYS A 432 8.01 -33.28 4.94
C LYS A 432 6.72 -33.73 5.62
N GLY A 433 6.26 -34.95 5.37
CA GLY A 433 5.04 -35.52 5.96
C GLY A 433 3.76 -35.20 5.18
N ASN A 434 3.87 -34.70 3.95
CA ASN A 434 2.75 -34.36 3.09
C ASN A 434 2.45 -35.49 2.10
N TYR A 435 1.16 -35.80 1.94
CA TYR A 435 0.72 -36.83 0.99
C TYR A 435 0.58 -36.27 -0.43
N HIS A 436 0.90 -37.12 -1.40
CA HIS A 436 0.85 -36.84 -2.83
C HIS A 436 0.21 -38.02 -3.54
N SER A 437 -0.75 -37.77 -4.41
CA SER A 437 -1.51 -38.84 -5.09
C SER A 437 -0.66 -39.71 -6.02
N PRO A 438 -1.14 -40.91 -6.40
CA PRO A 438 -0.42 -41.79 -7.33
C PRO A 438 -0.06 -41.08 -8.63
N ASP A 439 1.15 -41.35 -9.13
CA ASP A 439 1.72 -40.79 -10.37
C ASP A 439 1.84 -39.26 -10.40
N SER A 440 1.50 -38.57 -9.31
CA SER A 440 1.68 -37.13 -9.16
C SER A 440 3.15 -36.75 -9.14
N GLN A 441 3.42 -35.54 -9.62
CA GLN A 441 4.74 -34.93 -9.66
C GLN A 441 4.65 -33.57 -9.00
N TRP A 442 5.61 -33.26 -8.13
CA TRP A 442 5.67 -31.99 -7.43
C TRP A 442 7.11 -31.55 -7.25
N LEU A 443 7.28 -30.26 -7.01
CA LEU A 443 8.54 -29.64 -6.67
C LEU A 443 8.54 -29.32 -5.18
N ASP A 444 9.71 -29.33 -4.55
CA ASP A 444 9.87 -28.71 -3.25
C ASP A 444 9.73 -27.17 -3.37
N ILE A 445 9.54 -26.52 -2.23
CA ILE A 445 9.36 -25.05 -2.14
C ILE A 445 10.53 -24.26 -2.74
N ASN A 446 11.74 -24.81 -2.69
CA ASN A 446 12.94 -24.17 -3.25
C ASN A 446 13.17 -24.55 -4.72
N CYS A 447 12.29 -25.37 -5.31
CA CYS A 447 12.41 -25.79 -6.69
C CYS A 447 13.73 -26.52 -7.00
N THR A 448 14.32 -27.17 -5.99
CA THR A 448 15.59 -27.90 -6.03
C THR A 448 15.42 -29.42 -6.17
N VAL A 449 14.25 -29.95 -5.85
CA VAL A 449 13.95 -31.38 -5.90
C VAL A 449 12.61 -31.60 -6.56
N ALA A 450 12.63 -32.28 -7.70
CA ALA A 450 11.44 -32.80 -8.35
C ALA A 450 11.16 -34.22 -7.82
N SER A 451 9.99 -34.39 -7.23
CA SER A 451 9.54 -35.67 -6.71
C SER A 451 8.38 -36.20 -7.54
N LYS A 452 8.33 -37.53 -7.67
CA LYS A 452 7.24 -38.26 -8.31
C LYS A 452 6.83 -39.42 -7.44
N CYS A 453 5.54 -39.63 -7.28
CA CYS A 453 5.02 -40.85 -6.68
C CYS A 453 4.87 -41.94 -7.75
N VAL A 454 5.67 -43.00 -7.70
CA VAL A 454 5.58 -44.12 -8.66
C VAL A 454 5.16 -45.37 -7.90
N LYS A 455 3.92 -45.82 -8.10
CA LYS A 455 3.36 -47.02 -7.43
C LYS A 455 3.51 -47.00 -5.90
N GLY A 456 3.18 -45.87 -5.26
CA GLY A 456 3.31 -45.69 -3.82
C GLY A 456 4.75 -45.54 -3.31
N GLN A 457 5.75 -45.43 -4.20
CA GLN A 457 7.14 -45.13 -3.84
C GLN A 457 7.56 -43.75 -4.33
N LEU A 458 8.15 -42.98 -3.41
CA LEU A 458 8.73 -41.68 -3.71
C LEU A 458 10.00 -41.83 -4.56
N SER A 459 10.04 -41.14 -5.70
CA SER A 459 11.21 -41.01 -6.57
C SER A 459 11.55 -39.53 -6.69
N SER A 460 12.72 -39.12 -6.22
CA SER A 460 13.15 -37.72 -6.22
C SER A 460 14.41 -37.50 -7.06
N GLU A 461 14.44 -36.42 -7.81
CA GLU A 461 15.56 -35.99 -8.64
C GLU A 461 15.91 -34.53 -8.30
N VAL A 462 17.20 -34.23 -8.15
CA VAL A 462 17.67 -32.87 -7.88
C VAL A 462 17.62 -32.07 -9.19
N VAL A 463 16.95 -30.93 -9.16
CA VAL A 463 16.87 -29.98 -10.27
C VAL A 463 17.70 -28.74 -9.93
N GLU A 464 18.88 -28.64 -10.53
CA GLU A 464 19.73 -27.46 -10.39
C GLU A 464 19.44 -26.46 -11.52
N CYS A 465 18.56 -25.50 -11.27
CA CYS A 465 18.39 -24.34 -12.15
C CYS A 465 19.57 -23.36 -12.00
N SER A 466 19.73 -22.47 -12.99
CA SER A 466 20.65 -21.33 -12.86
C SER A 466 20.25 -20.48 -11.64
N ILE A 467 21.21 -19.80 -11.01
CA ILE A 467 20.96 -18.84 -9.92
C ILE A 467 19.96 -17.72 -10.30
N SER A 468 19.81 -17.48 -11.61
CA SER A 468 18.88 -16.50 -12.18
C SER A 468 17.74 -17.17 -12.96
N GLY A 469 17.44 -18.42 -12.66
CA GLY A 469 16.29 -19.16 -13.17
C GLY A 469 15.39 -19.67 -12.05
N LYS A 470 14.14 -19.94 -12.40
CA LYS A 470 13.12 -20.57 -11.55
C LYS A 470 12.76 -21.94 -12.15
N CYS A 471 12.51 -22.94 -11.31
CA CYS A 471 12.00 -24.22 -11.80
C CYS A 471 10.50 -24.11 -12.10
N ILE A 472 10.06 -24.80 -13.14
CA ILE A 472 8.65 -24.96 -13.53
C ILE A 472 8.40 -26.42 -13.94
N ILE A 473 7.14 -26.85 -13.97
CA ILE A 473 6.74 -28.13 -14.56
C ILE A 473 6.24 -27.87 -15.98
N ASP A 474 6.93 -28.42 -16.99
CA ASP A 474 6.47 -28.40 -18.38
C ASP A 474 6.19 -29.83 -18.84
N ALA A 475 4.95 -30.09 -19.28
CA ALA A 475 4.48 -31.40 -19.74
C ALA A 475 4.80 -32.59 -18.79
N GLY A 476 4.79 -32.36 -17.47
CA GLY A 476 5.10 -33.39 -16.46
C GLY A 476 6.59 -33.69 -16.30
N ASN A 477 7.49 -32.81 -16.75
CA ASN A 477 8.91 -32.88 -16.41
C ASN A 477 9.36 -31.57 -15.75
N PRO A 478 10.23 -31.64 -14.73
CA PRO A 478 10.85 -30.44 -14.19
C PRO A 478 11.73 -29.81 -15.25
N THR A 479 11.54 -28.52 -15.48
CA THR A 479 12.40 -27.70 -16.33
C THR A 479 12.68 -26.37 -15.64
N CYS A 480 13.59 -25.58 -16.18
CA CYS A 480 13.91 -24.26 -15.64
C CYS A 480 13.48 -23.19 -16.65
N GLU A 481 13.05 -22.05 -16.14
CA GLU A 481 12.77 -20.83 -16.90
C GLU A 481 13.62 -19.69 -16.32
N CYS A 482 14.15 -18.79 -17.15
CA CYS A 482 14.91 -17.66 -16.61
C CYS A 482 14.02 -16.66 -15.89
N ASN A 483 14.53 -16.07 -14.81
CA ASN A 483 13.86 -14.98 -14.10
C ASN A 483 13.71 -13.78 -15.04
N SER A 484 12.76 -12.89 -14.73
CA SER A 484 12.60 -11.64 -15.48
C SER A 484 13.91 -10.84 -15.48
N GLY A 485 14.28 -10.26 -16.63
CA GLY A 485 15.59 -9.62 -16.84
C GLY A 485 16.71 -10.57 -17.26
N TYR A 486 16.44 -11.88 -17.39
CA TYR A 486 17.42 -12.87 -17.85
C TYR A 486 16.90 -13.65 -19.07
N THR A 487 17.81 -14.14 -19.90
CA THR A 487 17.51 -14.96 -21.08
C THR A 487 18.35 -16.24 -21.10
N GLY A 488 17.85 -17.29 -21.75
CA GLY A 488 18.54 -18.56 -21.87
C GLY A 488 17.62 -19.76 -21.72
N SER A 489 18.16 -20.90 -21.27
CA SER A 489 17.46 -22.18 -21.17
C SER A 489 16.87 -22.44 -19.79
N GLY A 490 16.90 -21.48 -18.86
CA GLY A 490 16.56 -21.66 -17.45
C GLY A 490 17.63 -22.35 -16.61
N PHE A 491 18.28 -23.37 -17.16
CA PHE A 491 19.47 -24.02 -16.57
C PHE A 491 20.73 -23.17 -16.72
N ASN A 492 20.76 -22.34 -17.76
CA ASN A 492 21.77 -21.32 -17.95
C ASN A 492 21.04 -20.03 -18.31
N CYS A 493 21.10 -19.06 -17.40
CA CYS A 493 20.47 -17.77 -17.55
C CYS A 493 21.56 -16.71 -17.58
N THR A 494 21.59 -15.98 -18.68
CA THR A 494 22.45 -14.83 -18.87
C THR A 494 21.63 -13.57 -18.71
N ASP A 495 22.20 -12.62 -18.01
CA ASP A 495 21.66 -11.28 -17.84
C ASP A 495 21.31 -10.66 -19.19
N ILE A 496 20.09 -10.13 -19.33
CA ILE A 496 19.72 -9.34 -20.50
C ILE A 496 20.37 -7.99 -20.33
N ASN A 497 21.26 -7.61 -21.25
CA ASN A 497 21.81 -6.27 -21.23
C ASN A 497 20.84 -5.31 -21.93
N GLU A 498 19.93 -4.69 -21.18
CA GLU A 498 18.97 -3.73 -21.73
C GLU A 498 19.66 -2.51 -22.35
N CYS A 499 20.88 -2.18 -21.91
CA CYS A 499 21.66 -1.06 -22.46
C CYS A 499 22.19 -1.31 -23.88
N ASN A 500 21.99 -2.49 -24.46
CA ASN A 500 22.23 -2.71 -25.89
C ASN A 500 21.15 -2.05 -26.76
N ASP A 501 19.97 -1.77 -26.20
CA ASP A 501 18.95 -0.97 -26.85
C ASP A 501 19.23 0.52 -26.57
N THR A 502 19.54 1.28 -27.64
CA THR A 502 19.91 2.69 -27.53
C THR A 502 18.74 3.58 -27.12
N THR A 503 17.50 3.09 -27.16
CA THR A 503 16.33 3.84 -26.69
C THR A 503 16.17 3.83 -25.18
N VAL A 504 16.81 2.87 -24.49
CA VAL A 504 16.79 2.78 -23.03
C VAL A 504 17.56 3.95 -22.42
N CYS A 505 16.98 4.59 -21.40
CA CYS A 505 17.49 5.82 -20.80
C CYS A 505 17.63 7.01 -21.78
N ASN A 506 16.94 6.97 -22.94
CA ASN A 506 17.08 7.96 -24.02
C ASN A 506 18.56 8.23 -24.39
N ALA A 507 19.35 7.16 -24.44
CA ALA A 507 20.78 7.25 -24.74
C ALA A 507 21.03 7.71 -26.18
N ASP A 508 20.15 7.35 -27.12
CA ASP A 508 20.13 7.83 -28.51
C ASP A 508 19.90 9.35 -28.62
N LEU A 509 19.21 9.95 -27.66
CA LEU A 509 18.99 11.39 -27.53
C LEU A 509 20.04 12.07 -26.63
N HIS A 510 21.06 11.34 -26.17
CA HIS A 510 22.08 11.83 -25.24
C HIS A 510 21.52 12.40 -23.92
N GLN A 511 20.39 11.88 -23.44
CA GLN A 511 19.72 12.35 -22.20
C GLN A 511 20.11 11.55 -20.97
N GLY A 512 20.65 10.35 -21.14
CA GLY A 512 21.06 9.49 -20.04
C GLY A 512 22.09 8.44 -20.45
N VAL A 513 22.77 7.89 -19.44
CA VAL A 513 23.67 6.75 -19.60
C VAL A 513 23.04 5.53 -18.95
N CYS A 514 22.82 4.48 -19.73
CA CYS A 514 22.32 3.21 -19.22
C CYS A 514 23.44 2.42 -18.53
N ILE A 515 23.16 1.91 -17.33
CA ILE A 515 24.05 1.05 -16.56
C ILE A 515 23.35 -0.29 -16.37
N ASN A 516 23.89 -1.32 -17.00
CA ASN A 516 23.38 -2.68 -16.90
C ASN A 516 23.65 -3.26 -15.52
N LEU A 517 22.65 -3.87 -14.89
CA LEU A 517 22.73 -4.51 -13.58
C LEU A 517 22.21 -5.96 -13.70
N PRO A 518 22.59 -6.88 -12.80
CA PRO A 518 22.04 -8.23 -12.86
C PRO A 518 20.51 -8.25 -12.71
N GLY A 519 19.81 -8.64 -13.78
CA GLY A 519 18.35 -8.78 -13.90
C GLY A 519 17.59 -7.48 -14.14
N THR A 520 18.29 -6.37 -14.35
CA THR A 520 17.68 -5.05 -14.48
C THR A 520 18.68 -4.03 -15.00
N TYR A 521 18.29 -2.77 -15.10
CA TYR A 521 19.20 -1.68 -15.45
C TYR A 521 18.87 -0.43 -14.66
N LYS A 522 19.83 0.47 -14.60
CA LYS A 522 19.65 1.79 -14.01
C LYS A 522 20.05 2.86 -15.02
N CYS A 523 19.19 3.86 -15.17
CA CYS A 523 19.52 5.07 -15.90
C CYS A 523 20.24 6.07 -14.99
N SER A 524 21.37 6.59 -15.49
CA SER A 524 22.04 7.76 -14.93
C SER A 524 21.76 8.94 -15.85
N CYS A 525 20.77 9.75 -15.49
CA CYS A 525 20.34 10.86 -16.33
C CYS A 525 21.38 11.99 -16.34
N LEU A 526 21.59 12.53 -17.54
CA LEU A 526 22.41 13.71 -17.75
C LEU A 526 21.52 14.91 -17.50
N ALA A 527 21.95 15.81 -16.60
CA ALA A 527 21.21 17.02 -16.34
C ALA A 527 21.03 17.83 -17.63
N PRO A 528 19.86 18.44 -17.88
CA PRO A 528 18.77 18.66 -16.92
C PRO A 528 17.71 17.53 -16.86
N PHE A 529 17.96 16.35 -17.39
CA PHE A 529 16.99 15.24 -17.40
C PHE A 529 17.01 14.44 -16.08
N ASP A 530 15.85 13.90 -15.73
CA ASP A 530 15.59 13.05 -14.57
C ASP A 530 14.52 11.99 -14.92
N GLY A 531 14.15 11.18 -13.93
CA GLY A 531 13.16 10.11 -14.07
C GLY A 531 13.79 8.78 -14.46
N PRO A 532 13.01 7.68 -14.40
CA PRO A 532 13.54 6.33 -14.57
C PRO A 532 14.05 6.04 -15.99
N GLN A 533 13.69 6.85 -16.99
CA GLN A 533 14.14 6.75 -18.38
C GLN A 533 14.79 8.05 -18.90
N CYS A 534 15.10 8.99 -18.02
CA CYS A 534 15.67 10.30 -18.41
C CYS A 534 14.78 11.10 -19.38
N THR A 535 13.46 10.94 -19.25
CA THR A 535 12.45 11.66 -20.01
C THR A 535 12.05 12.98 -19.38
N ASP A 536 12.31 13.16 -18.08
CA ASP A 536 11.73 14.25 -17.32
C ASP A 536 12.70 15.43 -17.32
N TYR A 537 12.36 16.49 -18.04
CA TYR A 537 13.19 17.69 -18.10
C TYR A 537 12.98 18.55 -16.86
N LEU A 538 14.01 18.71 -16.02
CA LEU A 538 13.96 19.63 -14.89
C LEU A 538 14.01 21.08 -15.41
N PRO A 539 13.10 21.99 -15.00
CA PRO A 539 13.11 23.37 -15.48
C PRO A 539 14.41 24.08 -15.06
N SER A 540 15.32 24.15 -16.01
CA SER A 540 16.71 24.54 -15.78
C SER A 540 16.89 26.02 -16.13
N ARG A 541 17.25 26.84 -15.14
CA ARG A 541 17.76 28.21 -15.29
C ARG A 541 16.84 29.31 -15.83
N HIS A 542 15.99 29.12 -16.84
CA HIS A 542 15.16 30.21 -17.40
C HIS A 542 13.69 29.85 -17.55
N CYS A 543 12.83 30.88 -17.62
CA CYS A 543 11.42 30.72 -17.97
C CYS A 543 11.19 30.12 -19.37
N ALA A 544 12.15 30.27 -20.28
CA ALA A 544 12.14 29.63 -21.59
C ALA A 544 12.02 28.10 -21.52
N ASP A 545 12.75 27.50 -20.58
CA ASP A 545 12.76 26.05 -20.35
C ASP A 545 11.40 25.55 -19.86
N ILE A 546 10.75 26.32 -18.99
CA ILE A 546 9.41 26.06 -18.50
C ILE A 546 8.42 26.08 -19.67
N GLN A 547 8.53 27.06 -20.57
CA GLN A 547 7.60 27.16 -21.69
C GLN A 547 7.77 26.05 -22.72
N ILE A 548 9.01 25.68 -23.07
CA ILE A 548 9.30 24.67 -24.10
C ILE A 548 9.07 23.25 -23.58
N PHE A 549 9.62 22.91 -22.41
CA PHE A 549 9.66 21.53 -21.95
C PHE A 549 8.50 21.14 -21.04
N HIS A 550 7.82 22.11 -20.42
CA HIS A 550 6.64 21.88 -19.57
C HIS A 550 5.33 22.36 -20.21
N GLY A 551 5.38 23.02 -21.37
CA GLY A 551 4.21 23.48 -22.10
C GLY A 551 3.40 24.58 -21.38
N LEU A 552 4.00 25.27 -20.41
CA LEU A 552 3.36 26.31 -19.61
C LEU A 552 3.49 27.67 -20.29
N ASN A 553 2.36 28.24 -20.71
CA ASN A 553 2.30 29.47 -21.54
C ASN A 553 1.71 30.70 -20.81
N GLU A 554 1.44 30.60 -19.50
CA GLU A 554 0.85 31.69 -18.72
C GLU A 554 1.96 32.52 -18.04
N SER A 555 1.86 33.85 -18.07
CA SER A 555 2.80 34.71 -17.33
C SER A 555 2.51 34.64 -15.83
N GLY A 556 3.54 34.49 -14.99
CA GLY A 556 3.36 34.26 -13.56
C GLY A 556 4.68 33.97 -12.85
N THR A 557 4.62 33.62 -11.57
CA THR A 557 5.82 33.22 -10.83
C THR A 557 6.03 31.72 -10.86
N TYR A 558 7.24 31.31 -11.23
CA TYR A 558 7.65 29.91 -11.32
C TYR A 558 8.98 29.69 -10.63
N ASN A 559 9.22 28.45 -10.18
CA ASN A 559 10.52 28.05 -9.65
C ASN A 559 11.43 27.62 -10.80
N VAL A 560 12.63 28.19 -10.83
CA VAL A 560 13.71 27.77 -11.73
C VAL A 560 14.91 27.33 -10.90
N SER A 561 15.65 26.32 -11.38
CA SER A 561 16.89 25.91 -10.73
C SER A 561 18.06 26.76 -11.24
N ILE A 562 18.66 27.56 -10.35
CA ILE A 562 19.79 28.46 -10.64
C ILE A 562 21.01 27.99 -9.86
N GLY A 563 21.85 27.15 -10.46
CA GLY A 563 23.20 26.93 -9.95
C GLY A 563 23.66 25.49 -9.86
N ALA A 564 24.12 24.94 -10.98
CA ALA A 564 25.16 23.93 -10.91
C ALA A 564 26.37 24.49 -11.65
N ASP A 565 27.50 24.57 -10.97
CA ASP A 565 28.79 24.70 -11.63
C ASP A 565 29.06 23.34 -12.28
N TYR A 566 28.70 23.18 -13.55
CA TYR A 566 28.85 21.92 -14.30
C TYR A 566 30.32 21.67 -14.65
N THR A 567 31.15 21.49 -13.62
CA THR A 567 32.47 20.91 -13.76
C THR A 567 32.36 19.41 -13.55
N LEU A 568 32.28 18.67 -14.67
CA LEU A 568 32.61 17.24 -14.79
C LEU A 568 31.94 16.30 -13.77
N GLY A 569 30.63 16.05 -13.95
CA GLY A 569 30.05 14.72 -13.71
C GLY A 569 29.97 14.18 -12.27
N LEU A 570 30.13 15.01 -11.24
CA LEU A 570 29.89 14.60 -9.85
C LEU A 570 28.61 15.28 -9.32
N MET A 571 27.51 14.53 -9.28
CA MET A 571 26.30 14.94 -8.57
C MET A 571 26.57 15.02 -7.07
N ASN A 572 26.89 16.21 -6.56
CA ASN A 572 26.89 16.47 -5.12
C ASN A 572 26.55 17.92 -4.73
N GLU A 573 26.25 18.81 -5.68
CA GLU A 573 25.75 20.15 -5.36
C GLU A 573 24.22 20.18 -5.37
N GLN A 574 23.61 20.62 -4.27
CA GLN A 574 22.16 20.82 -4.15
C GLN A 574 21.66 21.76 -5.26
N LEU A 575 20.64 21.32 -6.00
CA LEU A 575 19.89 22.19 -6.91
C LEU A 575 19.32 23.37 -6.11
N ASN A 576 19.75 24.59 -6.46
CA ASN A 576 19.31 25.80 -5.77
C ASN A 576 18.13 26.43 -6.52
N TRP A 577 16.92 26.16 -6.02
CA TRP A 577 15.69 26.68 -6.60
C TRP A 577 15.48 28.15 -6.22
N THR A 578 15.12 28.97 -7.20
CA THR A 578 14.78 30.38 -7.01
C THR A 578 13.45 30.68 -7.69
N LEU A 579 12.59 31.42 -6.99
CA LEU A 579 11.34 31.91 -7.53
C LEU A 579 11.61 33.10 -8.45
N VAL A 580 11.12 33.06 -9.68
CA VAL A 580 11.26 34.13 -10.68
C VAL A 580 9.90 34.45 -11.29
N TYR A 581 9.74 35.68 -11.78
CA TYR A 581 8.58 36.02 -12.61
C TYR A 581 8.91 35.72 -14.07
N CYS A 582 8.00 35.01 -14.73
CA CYS A 582 8.09 34.64 -16.13
C CYS A 582 7.05 35.41 -16.95
N ASP A 583 7.52 36.14 -17.96
CA ASP A 583 6.67 36.65 -19.03
C ASP A 583 6.66 35.63 -20.18
N MET A 584 5.57 34.85 -20.25
CA MET A 584 5.34 33.81 -21.26
C MET A 584 4.58 34.34 -22.48
N THR A 585 4.22 35.62 -22.48
CA THR A 585 3.27 36.21 -23.43
C THR A 585 3.89 37.18 -24.42
N SER A 586 4.86 37.99 -24.00
CA SER A 586 5.48 38.99 -24.88
C SER A 586 6.60 38.40 -25.74
N LEU A 587 6.67 38.78 -27.02
CA LEU A 587 7.76 38.42 -27.94
C LEU A 587 8.10 36.92 -27.91
N ASP A 588 7.09 36.06 -28.09
CA ASP A 588 7.17 34.59 -28.06
C ASP A 588 7.41 33.95 -26.67
N GLY A 589 7.41 34.75 -25.59
CA GLY A 589 7.46 34.26 -24.22
C GLY A 589 8.84 33.80 -23.74
N GLY A 590 8.88 33.15 -22.57
CA GLY A 590 10.09 32.56 -21.99
C GLY A 590 11.04 33.57 -21.33
N TRP A 591 10.56 34.78 -21.06
CA TRP A 591 11.37 35.85 -20.47
C TRP A 591 11.38 35.76 -18.95
N THR A 592 12.58 35.77 -18.36
CA THR A 592 12.79 35.75 -16.91
C THR A 592 13.02 37.17 -16.41
N LEU A 593 12.17 37.68 -15.51
CA LEU A 593 12.31 39.03 -14.97
C LEU A 593 13.57 39.15 -14.12
N MET A 594 14.46 40.07 -14.53
CA MET A 594 15.71 40.36 -13.83
C MET A 594 15.55 41.52 -12.84
N THR A 595 14.92 42.61 -13.30
CA THR A 595 14.67 43.78 -12.45
C THR A 595 13.41 44.53 -12.86
N HIS A 596 12.61 44.93 -11.87
CA HIS A 596 11.49 45.85 -12.03
C HIS A 596 11.11 46.45 -10.66
N GLY A 597 10.63 47.69 -10.67
CA GLY A 597 10.11 48.40 -9.50
C GLY A 597 11.12 49.34 -8.84
N ASN A 598 10.61 50.26 -8.02
CA ASN A 598 11.40 51.25 -7.29
C ASN A 598 11.96 50.68 -5.98
N ILE A 599 12.74 49.61 -6.06
CA ILE A 599 13.26 48.90 -4.87
C ILE A 599 14.77 48.76 -4.83
N THR A 600 15.47 49.20 -5.87
CA THR A 600 16.90 48.95 -6.07
C THR A 600 17.79 49.92 -5.27
N ALA A 601 17.34 51.13 -4.99
CA ALA A 601 18.19 52.13 -4.33
C ALA A 601 18.50 51.83 -2.84
N GLY A 602 19.69 52.23 -2.39
CA GLY A 602 20.09 52.18 -0.98
C GLY A 602 20.29 50.76 -0.44
N LYS A 603 20.68 49.81 -1.30
CA LYS A 603 20.91 48.40 -0.94
C LYS A 603 22.39 48.10 -0.81
N THR A 604 22.75 47.31 0.19
CA THR A 604 24.14 46.87 0.44
C THR A 604 24.69 46.02 -0.70
N TYR A 605 26.01 45.97 -0.82
CA TYR A 605 26.71 45.09 -1.76
C TYR A 605 26.19 43.65 -1.72
N LEU A 606 26.03 43.11 -0.50
CA LEU A 606 25.55 41.74 -0.28
C LEU A 606 24.10 41.54 -0.74
N GLN A 607 23.23 42.55 -0.55
CA GLN A 607 21.86 42.51 -1.07
C GLN A 607 21.84 42.51 -2.60
N TYR A 608 22.69 43.31 -3.25
CA TYR A 608 22.84 43.26 -4.70
C TYR A 608 23.38 41.92 -5.21
N ILE A 609 24.26 41.25 -4.47
CA ILE A 609 24.72 39.91 -4.81
C ILE A 609 23.59 38.89 -4.71
N ASN A 610 22.87 38.88 -3.60
CA ASN A 610 21.92 37.82 -3.27
C ASN A 610 20.54 37.99 -3.92
N GLY A 611 20.19 39.22 -4.32
CA GLY A 611 18.84 39.54 -4.77
C GLY A 611 17.96 40.04 -3.62
N PHE A 612 16.87 40.72 -3.97
CA PHE A 612 15.87 41.21 -3.03
C PHE A 612 14.56 41.55 -3.75
N GLY A 613 13.49 41.73 -2.99
CA GLY A 613 12.16 42.02 -3.53
C GLY A 613 11.29 40.76 -3.66
N ASP A 614 10.14 40.93 -4.29
CA ASP A 614 9.10 39.91 -4.47
C ASP A 614 8.71 39.80 -5.96
N PRO A 615 9.05 38.66 -6.62
CA PRO A 615 8.67 38.40 -8.00
C PRO A 615 7.15 38.37 -8.24
N THR A 616 6.34 38.03 -7.22
CA THR A 616 4.87 37.87 -7.38
C THR A 616 4.17 39.20 -7.70
N ILE A 617 4.75 40.31 -7.25
CA ILE A 617 4.29 41.67 -7.53
C ILE A 617 5.22 42.41 -8.49
N GLN A 618 6.13 41.70 -9.15
CA GLN A 618 7.13 42.22 -10.11
C GLN A 618 8.01 43.34 -9.52
N GLN A 619 8.19 43.37 -8.19
CA GLN A 619 9.14 44.27 -7.54
C GLN A 619 10.36 43.47 -7.13
N VAL A 620 11.28 43.22 -8.05
CA VAL A 620 12.39 42.28 -7.80
C VAL A 620 13.72 42.80 -8.35
N TRP A 621 14.81 42.44 -7.67
CA TRP A 621 16.17 42.39 -8.17
C TRP A 621 16.67 40.95 -8.03
N LEU A 622 16.95 40.29 -9.16
CA LEU A 622 17.25 38.85 -9.17
C LEU A 622 18.56 38.47 -8.44
N GLY A 623 19.48 39.42 -8.28
CA GLY A 623 20.78 39.19 -7.63
C GLY A 623 21.90 38.87 -8.61
N LEU A 624 23.07 39.47 -8.40
CA LEU A 624 24.23 39.32 -9.30
C LEU A 624 24.72 37.87 -9.39
N LYS A 625 24.60 37.08 -8.32
CA LYS A 625 24.98 35.66 -8.34
C LYS A 625 24.10 34.87 -9.31
N ASN A 626 22.79 35.11 -9.27
CA ASN A 626 21.82 34.44 -10.12
C ASN A 626 21.92 34.91 -11.57
N ILE A 627 22.08 36.22 -11.78
CA ILE A 627 22.27 36.80 -13.12
C ILE A 627 23.57 36.29 -13.76
N ASN A 628 24.68 36.25 -13.02
CA ASN A 628 25.93 35.63 -13.51
C ASN A 628 25.68 34.17 -13.92
N ALA A 629 25.03 33.38 -13.08
CA ALA A 629 24.77 31.96 -13.35
C ALA A 629 23.89 31.75 -14.60
N MET A 630 22.84 32.56 -14.76
CA MET A 630 21.94 32.53 -15.92
C MET A 630 22.64 32.97 -17.21
N THR A 631 23.59 33.89 -17.12
CA THR A 631 24.26 34.48 -18.29
C THR A 631 25.60 33.84 -18.63
N ARG A 632 25.95 32.69 -18.02
CA ARG A 632 27.14 31.90 -18.41
C ARG A 632 27.02 31.36 -19.84
N ASP A 633 25.80 31.01 -20.22
CA ASP A 633 25.44 30.57 -21.56
C ASP A 633 24.98 31.79 -22.40
N PRO A 634 25.04 31.72 -23.75
CA PRO A 634 24.55 32.80 -24.60
C PRO A 634 23.14 33.24 -24.22
N THR A 635 23.02 34.47 -23.70
CA THR A 635 21.78 35.01 -23.15
C THR A 635 21.45 36.36 -23.78
N SER A 636 20.18 36.55 -24.12
CA SER A 636 19.60 37.82 -24.56
C SER A 636 19.07 38.62 -23.37
N LEU A 637 19.21 39.94 -23.45
CA LEU A 637 18.65 40.90 -22.50
C LEU A 637 17.59 41.74 -23.20
N ARG A 638 16.37 41.75 -22.68
CA ARG A 638 15.33 42.71 -23.08
C ARG A 638 15.24 43.82 -22.05
N VAL A 639 15.19 45.06 -22.52
CA VAL A 639 15.11 46.28 -21.70
C VAL A 639 13.92 47.10 -22.16
N ILE A 640 13.00 47.39 -21.24
CA ILE A 640 11.84 48.24 -21.47
C ILE A 640 12.01 49.51 -20.63
N ILE A 641 11.86 50.68 -21.24
CA ILE A 641 12.03 51.97 -20.57
C ILE A 641 10.79 52.85 -20.78
N GLU A 642 10.28 53.40 -19.69
CA GLU A 642 9.18 54.36 -19.66
C GLU A 642 9.68 55.72 -19.14
N SER A 643 9.43 56.80 -19.89
CA SER A 643 9.71 58.17 -19.46
C SER A 643 8.50 58.83 -18.82
N CYS A 644 8.70 59.91 -18.05
CA CYS A 644 7.58 60.68 -17.53
C CYS A 644 6.70 61.29 -18.65
N PRO A 645 5.39 61.50 -18.41
CA PRO A 645 4.39 61.77 -19.45
C PRO A 645 4.51 63.12 -20.19
N HIS A 646 5.57 63.90 -19.96
CA HIS A 646 5.60 65.33 -20.30
C HIS A 646 5.50 65.63 -21.81
N ASP A 647 5.86 64.68 -22.70
CA ASP A 647 5.90 64.92 -24.16
C ASP A 647 5.41 63.74 -25.04
N SER A 648 4.51 62.87 -24.55
CA SER A 648 3.95 61.75 -25.34
C SER A 648 5.00 60.79 -25.94
N ILE A 649 6.15 60.65 -25.28
CA ILE A 649 7.24 59.79 -25.76
C ILE A 649 6.82 58.31 -25.55
N PRO A 650 6.83 57.47 -26.60
CA PRO A 650 6.40 56.08 -26.48
C PRO A 650 7.35 55.26 -25.59
N ILE A 651 6.79 54.26 -24.91
CA ILE A 651 7.56 53.21 -24.22
C ILE A 651 8.55 52.61 -25.21
N GLN A 652 9.81 52.54 -24.82
CA GLN A 652 10.85 51.94 -25.63
C GLN A 652 11.14 50.52 -25.20
N ASP A 653 11.19 49.62 -26.17
CA ASP A 653 11.58 48.23 -26.01
C ASP A 653 12.84 47.98 -26.85
N CYS A 654 13.82 47.33 -26.22
CA CYS A 654 15.13 47.06 -26.78
C CYS A 654 15.55 45.65 -26.41
N THR A 655 15.92 44.83 -27.40
CA THR A 655 16.50 43.51 -27.15
C THR A 655 17.96 43.46 -27.60
N TYR A 656 18.84 43.09 -26.67
CA TYR A 656 20.23 42.74 -26.92
C TYR A 656 20.34 41.23 -27.05
N ASN A 657 20.92 40.74 -28.14
CA ASN A 657 21.06 39.30 -28.38
C ASN A 657 22.25 38.67 -27.63
N SER A 658 23.07 39.49 -26.98
CA SER A 658 24.21 39.07 -26.18
C SER A 658 24.33 39.94 -24.94
N PHE A 659 24.15 39.32 -23.78
CA PHE A 659 24.30 39.89 -22.45
C PHE A 659 24.98 38.88 -21.54
N HIS A 660 26.04 39.33 -20.86
CA HIS A 660 26.81 38.52 -19.95
C HIS A 660 27.18 39.29 -18.70
N VAL A 661 27.10 38.66 -17.53
CA VAL A 661 27.60 39.21 -16.26
C VAL A 661 28.67 38.27 -15.73
N THR A 662 29.85 38.80 -15.44
CA THR A 662 30.99 38.04 -14.92
C THR A 662 30.85 37.71 -13.43
N ASP A 663 31.80 36.95 -12.88
CA ASP A 663 31.82 36.49 -11.50
C ASP A 663 32.31 37.57 -10.51
N ASN A 664 32.42 37.20 -9.22
CA ASN A 664 32.90 38.12 -8.18
C ASN A 664 34.37 38.55 -8.38
N THR A 665 35.20 37.73 -9.02
CA THR A 665 36.62 38.01 -9.33
C THR A 665 36.72 39.26 -10.21
N ASN A 666 35.79 39.38 -11.16
CA ASN A 666 35.67 40.52 -12.06
C ASN A 666 34.61 41.53 -11.59
N LYS A 667 34.22 41.46 -10.32
CA LYS A 667 33.26 42.37 -9.67
C LYS A 667 31.90 42.45 -10.38
N TYR A 668 31.44 41.34 -10.95
CA TYR A 668 30.20 41.24 -11.70
C TYR A 668 30.10 42.24 -12.86
N ALA A 669 31.21 42.43 -13.59
CA ALA A 669 31.27 43.21 -14.82
C ALA A 669 30.24 42.74 -15.85
N VAL A 670 29.44 43.68 -16.36
CA VAL A 670 28.45 43.46 -17.43
C VAL A 670 29.09 43.66 -18.80
N PHE A 671 28.77 42.78 -19.75
CA PHE A 671 29.19 42.83 -21.14
C PHE A 671 27.98 42.75 -22.08
N ILE A 672 27.93 43.67 -23.04
CA ILE A 672 26.92 43.72 -24.11
C ILE A 672 27.70 43.91 -25.42
N ASN A 673 27.62 42.92 -26.32
CA ASN A 673 28.43 42.88 -27.55
C ASN A 673 27.58 42.95 -28.83
N SER A 674 26.30 43.29 -28.70
CA SER A 674 25.36 43.39 -29.82
C SER A 674 24.65 44.73 -29.79
N THR A 675 24.31 45.27 -30.96
CA THR A 675 23.41 46.43 -31.06
C THR A 675 22.04 46.07 -30.52
N CYS A 676 21.41 47.02 -29.86
CA CYS A 676 19.99 46.96 -29.54
C CYS A 676 19.14 46.74 -30.79
N GLN A 677 18.24 45.76 -30.73
CA GLN A 677 17.16 45.58 -31.68
C GLN A 677 15.92 46.28 -31.11
N SER A 678 15.55 47.42 -31.69
CA SER A 678 14.41 48.23 -31.25
C SER A 678 13.54 48.62 -32.44
N ASN A 679 12.24 48.82 -32.17
CA ASN A 679 11.22 49.11 -33.18
C ASN A 679 11.06 50.63 -33.44
N THR A 680 11.87 51.48 -32.81
CA THR A 680 11.59 52.92 -32.64
C THR A 680 12.82 53.81 -32.86
N ASP A 681 12.92 54.28 -34.10
CA ASP A 681 13.64 55.43 -34.67
C ASP A 681 15.09 55.79 -34.24
N ASN A 682 15.89 56.10 -35.25
CA ASN A 682 17.34 55.96 -35.33
C ASN A 682 18.10 57.28 -35.02
N SER A 683 17.89 57.89 -33.84
CA SER A 683 18.57 59.14 -33.47
C SER A 683 19.70 58.95 -32.43
N THR A 684 20.86 59.52 -32.73
CA THR A 684 22.18 59.32 -32.09
C THR A 684 22.38 59.99 -30.72
N ILE A 685 21.30 60.19 -29.93
CA ILE A 685 21.40 60.77 -28.57
C ILE A 685 20.57 59.94 -27.58
N LYS A 686 20.79 58.61 -27.55
CA LYS A 686 19.96 57.64 -26.79
C LYS A 686 20.75 56.76 -25.80
N GLY A 687 21.65 57.34 -25.00
CA GLY A 687 22.21 56.73 -23.79
C GLY A 687 22.59 55.23 -23.87
N TRP A 688 22.35 54.47 -22.79
CA TRP A 688 22.71 53.04 -22.67
C TRP A 688 21.84 52.08 -23.52
N ILE A 689 20.82 52.59 -24.23
CA ILE A 689 19.93 51.80 -25.10
C ILE A 689 20.57 51.56 -26.49
N THR A 690 21.58 52.34 -26.87
CA THR A 690 22.17 52.29 -28.22
C THR A 690 23.70 52.23 -28.17
N TRP A 691 24.23 51.26 -27.40
CA TRP A 691 25.67 51.05 -27.27
C TRP A 691 26.36 50.80 -28.63
N ASP A 692 27.52 51.44 -28.84
CA ASP A 692 28.36 51.23 -30.03
C ASP A 692 29.05 49.86 -29.95
N PRO A 693 28.67 48.90 -30.79
CA PRO A 693 29.21 47.53 -30.75
C PRO A 693 30.69 47.47 -31.18
N THR A 694 31.24 48.53 -31.76
CA THR A 694 32.66 48.61 -32.11
C THR A 694 33.55 48.94 -30.92
N GLN A 695 32.95 49.32 -29.79
CA GLN A 695 33.64 49.57 -28.53
C GLN A 695 33.31 48.44 -27.55
N LEU A 696 34.34 47.96 -26.82
CA LEU A 696 34.11 47.07 -25.68
C LEU A 696 33.12 47.73 -24.73
N GLY A 697 32.07 46.99 -24.40
CA GLY A 697 31.02 47.41 -23.48
C GLY A 697 31.61 48.12 -22.25
N PRO A 698 30.93 49.14 -21.73
CA PRO A 698 31.39 49.84 -20.54
C PRO A 698 31.54 48.83 -19.39
N ALA A 699 32.65 48.81 -18.65
CA ALA A 699 32.78 47.90 -17.51
C ALA A 699 31.85 48.38 -16.38
N PHE A 700 30.85 47.56 -16.05
CA PHE A 700 29.90 47.85 -14.97
C PHE A 700 30.25 47.09 -13.72
N VAL A 701 30.67 47.78 -12.67
CA VAL A 701 30.94 47.10 -11.40
C VAL A 701 29.99 47.61 -10.33
N ASN A 702 29.53 46.68 -9.51
CA ASN A 702 28.91 46.98 -8.24
C ASN A 702 30.02 47.43 -7.26
N TYR A 703 29.91 48.62 -6.69
CA TYR A 703 30.81 49.12 -5.63
C TYR A 703 30.10 49.12 -4.28
N ASP A 704 30.86 48.80 -3.23
CA ASP A 704 30.40 48.83 -1.85
C ASP A 704 29.86 50.22 -1.46
N MET A 705 28.74 50.25 -0.72
CA MET A 705 28.12 51.48 -0.24
C MET A 705 28.86 52.08 0.97
N ASP A 706 29.71 51.29 1.63
CA ASP A 706 30.39 51.72 2.85
C ASP A 706 31.70 52.50 2.56
N ASP A 707 32.12 52.58 1.30
CA ASP A 707 33.34 53.28 0.88
C ASP A 707 32.99 54.65 0.27
N VAL A 708 33.11 55.71 1.09
CA VAL A 708 32.63 57.09 0.87
C VAL A 708 33.26 57.85 -0.32
N ASN A 709 34.00 57.17 -1.20
CA ASN A 709 34.74 57.78 -2.31
C ASN A 709 34.48 57.11 -3.69
N GLY A 710 33.36 56.40 -3.85
CA GLY A 710 33.01 55.63 -5.05
C GLY A 710 31.85 56.18 -5.90
N CYS A 711 31.61 55.53 -7.06
CA CYS A 711 30.51 55.89 -7.97
C CYS A 711 29.11 55.61 -7.45
N SER A 712 28.98 54.70 -6.48
CA SER A 712 27.76 54.43 -5.75
C SER A 712 27.27 55.66 -4.98
N ASP A 713 28.16 56.31 -4.22
CA ASP A 713 27.81 57.46 -3.36
C ASP A 713 27.37 58.70 -4.15
N MET A 714 28.07 59.02 -5.26
CA MET A 714 27.78 60.20 -6.10
C MET A 714 26.40 60.17 -6.77
N TYR A 715 25.82 58.98 -6.95
CA TYR A 715 24.59 58.78 -7.72
C TYR A 715 23.56 57.89 -6.99
N TYR A 716 23.44 58.02 -5.67
CA TYR A 716 22.37 57.41 -4.87
C TYR A 716 22.37 55.87 -4.78
N ASN A 717 23.55 55.26 -4.64
CA ASN A 717 23.67 53.94 -4.03
C ASN A 717 22.92 52.82 -4.77
N SER A 718 23.27 52.61 -6.04
CA SER A 718 22.65 51.62 -6.94
C SER A 718 23.62 50.52 -7.43
N GLY A 719 23.10 49.53 -8.15
CA GLY A 719 23.74 48.23 -8.39
C GLY A 719 24.75 48.12 -9.53
N TRP A 720 24.69 48.94 -10.58
CA TRP A 720 25.64 48.85 -11.72
C TRP A 720 26.09 50.23 -12.21
N TRP A 721 27.41 50.46 -12.22
CA TRP A 721 28.01 51.75 -12.62
C TRP A 721 29.08 51.60 -13.68
N TYR A 722 29.03 52.45 -14.70
CA TYR A 722 30.07 52.52 -15.72
C TYR A 722 31.37 53.15 -15.16
N HIS A 723 32.50 52.43 -15.27
CA HIS A 723 33.82 52.92 -14.93
C HIS A 723 34.75 53.05 -16.17
N ASN A 724 35.02 54.29 -16.62
CA ASN A 724 35.98 54.55 -17.71
C ASN A 724 37.42 54.53 -17.17
N THR A 725 38.26 53.62 -17.68
CA THR A 725 39.61 53.31 -17.16
C THR A 725 40.71 54.31 -17.54
N SER A 726 40.40 55.55 -17.88
CA SER A 726 41.41 56.57 -18.24
C SER A 726 41.44 57.77 -17.28
N ARG A 727 42.15 57.61 -16.15
CA ARG A 727 42.77 58.67 -15.31
C ARG A 727 41.93 59.93 -15.01
N SER A 728 40.76 59.79 -14.38
CA SER A 728 40.24 60.72 -13.33
C SER A 728 38.78 60.38 -13.02
N ASN A 729 38.42 60.38 -11.73
CA ASN A 729 37.08 60.13 -11.18
C ASN A 729 35.94 60.81 -11.95
N LYS A 730 35.31 60.11 -12.89
CA LYS A 730 34.00 60.46 -13.44
C LYS A 730 33.18 59.21 -13.71
N CYS A 731 32.28 58.96 -12.78
CA CYS A 731 31.20 57.99 -12.88
C CYS A 731 30.29 58.39 -14.04
N GLY A 732 29.93 57.44 -14.92
CA GLY A 732 29.08 57.70 -16.08
C GLY A 732 27.59 57.80 -15.74
N PHE A 733 26.81 58.52 -16.54
CA PHE A 733 25.35 58.72 -16.37
C PHE A 733 24.46 57.49 -16.68
N ALA A 734 25.04 56.28 -16.79
CA ALA A 734 24.31 55.09 -17.23
C ALA A 734 24.13 54.10 -16.08
N ASN A 735 22.90 54.01 -15.58
CA ASN A 735 22.49 53.10 -14.52
C ASN A 735 21.00 52.80 -14.69
N LEU A 736 20.68 51.62 -15.24
CA LEU A 736 19.28 51.21 -15.48
C LEU A 736 18.57 50.63 -14.26
N ASN A 737 19.28 50.45 -13.14
CA ASN A 737 18.74 49.85 -11.92
C ASN A 737 18.71 50.88 -10.78
N ALA A 738 18.49 52.15 -11.10
CA ALA A 738 18.62 53.31 -10.21
C ALA A 738 17.32 53.68 -9.47
N LEU A 739 17.38 54.75 -8.65
CA LEU A 739 16.17 55.49 -8.25
C LEU A 739 15.44 56.00 -9.50
N HIS A 740 14.18 55.61 -9.63
CA HIS A 740 13.31 56.11 -10.69
C HIS A 740 12.70 57.46 -10.30
N PHE A 741 12.50 58.33 -11.28
CA PHE A 741 11.92 59.65 -11.02
C PHE A 741 10.41 59.52 -10.76
N ASN A 742 9.97 60.04 -9.63
CA ASN A 742 8.54 60.19 -9.36
C ASN A 742 8.00 61.36 -10.19
N CYS A 743 7.21 61.06 -11.22
CA CYS A 743 6.69 62.07 -12.14
C CYS A 743 5.75 63.11 -11.48
N GLN A 744 5.41 62.97 -10.20
CA GLN A 744 4.66 63.98 -9.42
C GLN A 744 5.55 64.97 -8.66
N ASP A 745 6.86 64.74 -8.57
CA ASP A 745 7.79 65.65 -7.90
C ASP A 745 8.27 66.75 -8.85
N ASP A 746 7.62 67.92 -8.80
CA ASP A 746 7.87 69.09 -9.68
C ASP A 746 9.17 69.87 -9.35
N ASN A 747 10.06 69.29 -8.53
CA ASN A 747 11.28 69.95 -8.06
C ASN A 747 12.43 69.81 -9.06
N SER A 748 12.48 70.75 -10.00
CA SER A 748 13.54 70.94 -11.02
C SER A 748 14.99 71.00 -10.48
N GLN A 749 15.19 71.12 -9.16
CA GLN A 749 16.52 71.22 -8.55
C GLN A 749 17.27 69.89 -8.42
N PHE A 750 16.59 68.74 -8.60
CA PHE A 750 17.20 67.41 -8.49
C PHE A 750 17.20 66.61 -9.81
N VAL A 751 16.88 67.21 -10.95
CA VAL A 751 16.79 66.48 -12.24
C VAL A 751 18.14 65.84 -12.65
N GLY A 752 19.27 66.39 -12.19
CA GLY A 752 20.61 65.82 -12.44
C GLY A 752 20.93 64.54 -11.66
N SER A 753 20.05 64.13 -10.74
CA SER A 753 20.22 63.01 -9.82
C SER A 753 19.58 61.70 -10.30
N TYR A 754 18.75 61.77 -11.34
CA TYR A 754 17.97 60.65 -11.86
C TYR A 754 18.47 60.22 -13.23
N LEU A 755 18.21 58.96 -13.60
CA LEU A 755 18.46 58.48 -14.95
C LEU A 755 17.64 59.32 -15.94
N THR A 756 18.28 59.86 -16.98
CA THR A 756 17.61 60.63 -18.02
C THR A 756 17.74 59.97 -19.39
N TRP A 757 16.69 60.08 -20.19
CA TRP A 757 16.62 59.65 -21.57
C TRP A 757 16.00 60.78 -22.41
N HIS A 758 16.68 61.19 -23.49
CA HIS A 758 16.33 62.41 -24.24
C HIS A 758 16.23 63.70 -23.39
N ASN A 759 17.03 63.82 -22.33
CA ASN A 759 16.96 64.89 -21.32
C ASN A 759 15.72 64.83 -20.41
N PHE A 760 14.90 63.78 -20.48
CA PHE A 760 13.75 63.56 -19.60
C PHE A 760 14.05 62.49 -18.55
N PRO A 761 13.57 62.65 -17.31
CA PRO A 761 13.71 61.61 -16.30
C PRO A 761 13.01 60.31 -16.70
N VAL A 762 13.69 59.18 -16.45
CA VAL A 762 13.12 57.84 -16.60
C VAL A 762 12.21 57.55 -15.40
N LYS A 763 10.98 57.14 -15.70
CA LYS A 763 9.94 56.78 -14.74
C LYS A 763 10.03 55.32 -14.32
N ASP A 764 10.33 54.43 -15.26
CA ASP A 764 10.46 52.99 -14.98
C ASP A 764 11.38 52.30 -15.99
N ALA A 765 12.05 51.24 -15.55
CA ALA A 765 12.93 50.41 -16.36
C ALA A 765 12.78 48.93 -15.97
N HIS A 766 12.48 48.08 -16.96
CA HIS A 766 12.28 46.64 -16.76
C HIS A 766 13.33 45.89 -17.54
N MET A 767 13.92 44.87 -16.94
CA MET A 767 14.92 44.05 -17.63
C MET A 767 14.58 42.57 -17.51
N TYR A 768 14.70 41.84 -18.61
CA TYR A 768 14.39 40.41 -18.70
C TYR A 768 15.52 39.64 -19.38
N LEU A 769 15.75 38.40 -18.93
CA LEU A 769 16.73 37.46 -19.46
C LEU A 769 16.04 36.32 -20.21
N ARG A 770 16.63 35.89 -21.32
CA ARG A 770 16.19 34.70 -22.06
C ARG A 770 17.37 34.11 -22.84
N PRO A 771 17.50 32.78 -22.98
CA PRO A 771 18.54 32.18 -23.81
C PRO A 771 18.56 32.74 -25.24
N SER A 772 19.76 33.00 -25.76
CA SER A 772 19.96 33.47 -27.14
C SER A 772 19.56 32.37 -28.12
N GLY A 773 18.75 32.70 -29.13
CA GLY A 773 18.30 31.73 -30.15
C GLY A 773 16.98 31.02 -29.82
N TYR A 774 16.30 31.39 -28.74
CA TYR A 774 14.93 30.95 -28.44
C TYR A 774 13.98 31.09 -29.65
N PRO A 775 13.12 30.09 -29.94
CA PRO A 775 12.86 28.87 -29.14
C PRO A 775 13.83 27.70 -29.38
N ASN A 776 14.77 27.80 -30.32
CA ASN A 776 15.63 26.68 -30.75
C ASN A 776 17.09 26.85 -30.26
N TYR A 777 17.28 27.33 -29.04
CA TYR A 777 18.61 27.63 -28.49
C TYR A 777 19.43 26.38 -28.16
N ASP A 778 18.80 25.20 -28.14
CA ASP A 778 19.38 23.97 -27.63
C ASP A 778 19.91 23.04 -28.72
N SER A 779 20.63 23.59 -29.71
CA SER A 779 21.31 22.79 -30.75
C SER A 779 22.60 22.10 -30.25
N HIS A 780 22.85 22.10 -28.94
CA HIS A 780 24.04 21.50 -28.33
C HIS A 780 23.86 20.07 -27.81
N TYR A 781 22.63 19.57 -27.67
CA TYR A 781 22.36 18.14 -27.40
C TYR A 781 21.98 17.35 -28.67
N SER A 782 21.86 18.01 -29.82
CA SER A 782 21.73 17.37 -31.13
C SER A 782 23.09 17.23 -31.82
N ALA A 783 23.96 16.38 -31.29
CA ALA A 783 25.12 15.87 -32.00
C ALA A 783 25.44 14.45 -31.53
#